data_AF-A0A835HBW3-F1
#
_entry.id   AF-A0A835HBW3-F1
#
_cell.length_a   1.000
_cell.length_b   1.000
_cell.length_c   1.000
_cell.angle_alpha   90.00
_cell.angle_beta   90.00
_cell.angle_gamma   90.00
#
_symmetry.space_group_name_H-M   'P 1'
#
loop_
_entity.id
_entity.type
_entity.pdbx_description
1 polymer ?
#
loop_
_entity_poly.entity_id
_entity_poly.type
_entity_poly.pdbx_seq_one_letter_code
_entity_poly.pdbx_strand_id
1 'polypeptide(L)'
;MVRISIPLMGLLLLCCLVSITKAEHMRYKDAQQPINTRIRDLMNRMTLEEKIGQMTQIDVYNATSDIMKQYSLVKRIGAATALEVRATGIQYAFAPCIAVCRDPRWGRCYESYSEDHKIVQEMTEIIPGLQGDIPPGHQKGVPYVGGKTKVAACAKHFVGDGGTTKGIDENNTVIDAQGLYRIHMPAYYDSIIKGVSTVMVSYSSWNGKKMHANRELITGFLKDRLHFKGFVISDWQGVDRIIDPPHANYSDSVLTAIDAGIDMVMVPFNHTEFIDVLTNLVKKNKITMSRIDDAVRRILRVKFMMGLFENPMADYSLVDKLGSQPHRDLGREAVRKSLVLLKNGESADEPLLPLPKKAPKILVAGSHANNLGYQCGGWTMEWQGLSGNNLTYAAVDPSTQVVYNENPDADFAKSNNFSYAVVVVGEHPYAEYSGDNSNLTIAEPGTDTITNVCDSVKCVVVVVSGRPVVIEPYLPQIDALVAAWLPGTEGHGVADVLFGDYGFTGKLSRTWFKTVDQLPMNVGDSHYDPRFAFGHGLETKPNTGNEEAAVYDKQYLHRLELQWSLACTEAREALEGHEPHKNLVELEGIQSNEFSYAIVVVGEPPYAETNDDSLSTTIPEPGPSTYHYQRMQGSQVMVPFDHTEFIDVLTNLVKKNNITMSRIDNAVRRILRAKFMMGLFENPMADYSLARDLGREAVRTSLVLLENGESADEPLFPLQKKAPKILVAGSHSNNLGGGWTMEWQGLSGNNLTYGTTILGAITAAVDPSTQVVYNENPDADFAKSNNLSYAVVVVGEHPYAEFSGDNSNLTIGEPGTDTIKNVCGSLKCVVVVVSGRPVVIEPYLSQIDALVAAWLPGSEGHGVTDVLFGDYGFTGKLSRTWFKTVDQLPMNVGDSHYDPLFAFGHALETKPNTGK
;
A
#
# COMPACT_ATOMS: atom_id res chain seq x y z
N MET A 1 26.99 14.78 86.12
CA MET A 1 27.42 13.51 86.76
C MET A 1 27.44 12.46 85.66
N VAL A 2 28.58 11.81 85.35
CA VAL A 2 28.98 10.46 85.84
C VAL A 2 28.07 9.34 85.28
N ARG A 3 28.53 8.30 84.57
CA ARG A 3 29.86 8.00 83.94
C ARG A 3 29.73 6.76 83.01
N ILE A 4 30.66 6.65 82.04
CA ILE A 4 31.22 5.39 81.44
C ILE A 4 30.32 4.53 80.53
N SER A 5 30.95 4.02 79.47
CA SER A 5 30.40 3.12 78.43
C SER A 5 30.80 1.65 78.68
N ILE A 6 30.01 0.69 78.21
CA ILE A 6 30.41 -0.73 78.10
C ILE A 6 30.02 -1.29 76.71
N PRO A 7 30.88 -1.13 75.68
CA PRO A 7 30.83 -1.95 74.48
C PRO A 7 31.51 -3.32 74.73
N LEU A 8 31.40 -4.26 73.78
CA LEU A 8 32.04 -5.60 73.78
C LEU A 8 31.63 -6.57 74.92
N MET A 9 30.34 -6.91 75.04
CA MET A 9 29.92 -8.20 75.64
C MET A 9 28.62 -8.76 75.03
N GLY A 10 28.41 -8.58 73.72
CA GLY A 10 27.17 -9.02 73.03
C GLY A 10 27.34 -9.52 71.60
N LEU A 11 28.56 -9.51 71.06
CA LEU A 11 28.89 -9.84 69.65
C LEU A 11 28.82 -11.36 69.34
N LEU A 12 28.05 -12.12 70.13
CA LEU A 12 28.01 -13.58 70.16
C LEU A 12 26.59 -14.17 70.24
N LEU A 13 25.55 -13.35 70.42
CA LEU A 13 24.15 -13.75 70.24
C LEU A 13 23.68 -13.57 68.78
N LEU A 14 24.60 -13.83 67.83
CA LEU A 14 24.46 -13.57 66.39
C LEU A 14 24.02 -14.81 65.57
N CYS A 15 23.52 -15.88 66.22
CA CYS A 15 23.42 -17.20 65.56
C CYS A 15 22.02 -17.85 65.51
N CYS A 16 21.10 -17.58 66.46
CA CYS A 16 19.90 -18.43 66.64
C CYS A 16 18.56 -17.71 66.86
N LEU A 17 18.34 -16.55 66.22
CA LEU A 17 16.99 -16.16 65.79
C LEU A 17 17.02 -15.92 64.28
N VAL A 18 16.41 -16.84 63.55
CA VAL A 18 16.69 -17.11 62.13
C VAL A 18 15.71 -16.38 61.22
N SER A 19 16.27 -15.71 60.21
CA SER A 19 15.63 -15.33 58.94
C SER A 19 14.20 -14.77 58.97
N ILE A 20 14.06 -13.49 59.30
CA ILE A 20 13.13 -12.63 58.53
C ILE A 20 13.95 -11.94 57.44
N THR A 21 14.11 -12.62 56.30
CA THR A 21 14.55 -11.97 55.08
C THR A 21 13.46 -10.99 54.64
N LYS A 22 13.63 -9.69 54.95
CA LYS A 22 12.85 -8.65 54.29
C LYS A 22 13.17 -8.72 52.79
N ALA A 23 12.24 -9.28 52.01
CA ALA A 23 12.25 -9.13 50.56
C ALA A 23 12.25 -7.63 50.27
N GLU A 24 13.30 -7.13 49.61
CA GLU A 24 13.44 -5.70 49.43
C GLU A 24 12.42 -5.21 48.39
N HIS A 25 11.45 -4.41 48.85
CA HIS A 25 10.33 -3.96 48.03
C HIS A 25 10.80 -2.95 46.98
N MET A 26 11.23 -3.47 45.82
CA MET A 26 11.62 -2.70 44.62
C MET A 26 10.47 -1.80 44.16
N ARG A 27 10.43 -0.56 44.64
CA ARG A 27 9.37 0.41 44.37
C ARG A 27 9.28 0.75 42.89
N TYR A 28 10.38 0.66 42.14
CA TYR A 28 10.36 0.86 40.69
C TYR A 28 9.52 -0.19 39.93
N LYS A 29 9.38 -1.41 40.46
CA LYS A 29 8.57 -2.49 39.89
C LYS A 29 7.10 -2.48 40.31
N ASP A 30 6.74 -1.72 41.34
CA ASP A 30 5.36 -1.54 41.77
C ASP A 30 4.65 -0.52 40.86
N ALA A 31 3.62 -0.99 40.13
CA ALA A 31 2.87 -0.19 39.18
C ALA A 31 1.99 0.89 39.85
N GLN A 32 1.65 0.76 41.13
CA GLN A 32 0.82 1.71 41.88
C GLN A 32 1.60 2.90 42.43
N GLN A 33 2.95 2.90 42.34
CA GLN A 33 3.76 4.01 42.87
C GLN A 33 3.77 5.22 41.91
N PRO A 34 3.75 6.46 42.43
CA PRO A 34 3.96 7.66 41.64
C PRO A 34 5.27 7.60 40.84
N ILE A 35 5.24 8.01 39.57
CA ILE A 35 6.30 7.72 38.60
C ILE A 35 7.67 8.25 39.04
N ASN A 36 7.72 9.42 39.68
CA ASN A 36 8.96 10.00 40.23
C ASN A 36 9.55 9.20 41.41
N THR A 37 8.73 8.47 42.18
CA THR A 37 9.18 7.54 43.23
C THR A 37 9.82 6.30 42.59
N ARG A 38 9.23 5.80 41.50
CA ARG A 38 9.73 4.64 40.74
C ARG A 38 11.07 4.96 40.07
N ILE A 39 11.15 6.10 39.39
CA ILE A 39 12.37 6.62 38.74
C ILE A 39 13.49 6.79 39.77
N ARG A 40 13.21 7.37 40.95
CA ARG A 40 14.23 7.60 41.98
C ARG A 40 14.75 6.31 42.63
N ASP A 41 13.88 5.32 42.86
CA ASP A 41 14.30 4.00 43.36
C ASP A 41 15.14 3.24 42.32
N LEU A 42 14.82 3.35 41.02
CA LEU A 42 15.61 2.76 39.93
C LEU A 42 16.98 3.46 39.78
N MET A 43 17.00 4.79 39.66
CA MET A 43 18.23 5.58 39.48
C MET A 43 19.24 5.44 40.62
N ASN A 44 18.77 5.17 41.84
CA ASN A 44 19.65 4.90 42.99
C ASN A 44 20.27 3.48 42.98
N ARG A 45 19.76 2.56 42.16
CA ARG A 45 20.20 1.16 42.10
C ARG A 45 21.11 0.85 40.91
N MET A 46 21.00 1.64 39.84
CA MET A 46 21.83 1.48 38.63
C MET A 46 23.30 1.89 38.86
N THR A 47 24.22 1.10 38.33
CA THR A 47 25.64 1.41 38.16
C THR A 47 25.85 2.58 37.17
N LEU A 48 27.11 3.01 37.01
CA LEU A 48 27.47 4.06 36.04
C LEU A 48 27.26 3.59 34.59
N GLU A 49 27.62 2.35 34.27
CA GLU A 49 27.44 1.77 32.93
C GLU A 49 25.97 1.57 32.59
N GLU A 50 25.12 1.13 33.53
CA GLU A 50 23.68 1.04 33.32
C GLU A 50 23.03 2.43 33.11
N LYS A 51 23.56 3.49 33.75
CA LYS A 51 23.12 4.87 33.53
C LYS A 51 23.52 5.37 32.13
N ILE A 52 24.75 5.10 31.70
CA ILE A 52 25.21 5.40 30.33
C ILE A 52 24.39 4.61 29.30
N GLY A 53 24.01 3.36 29.60
CA GLY A 53 23.12 2.54 28.77
C GLY A 53 21.70 3.10 28.63
N GLN A 54 21.14 3.74 29.68
CA GLN A 54 19.87 4.47 29.57
C GLN A 54 20.00 5.84 28.89
N MET A 55 21.21 6.41 28.81
CA MET A 55 21.50 7.63 28.06
C MET A 55 21.89 7.36 26.60
N THR A 56 21.96 6.09 26.19
CA THR A 56 22.24 5.67 24.81
C THR A 56 20.93 5.49 24.05
N GLN A 57 20.33 6.61 23.61
CA GLN A 57 19.19 6.60 22.70
C GLN A 57 19.68 6.85 21.27
N ILE A 58 19.40 5.92 20.35
CA ILE A 58 19.58 6.10 18.91
C ILE A 58 18.25 6.50 18.28
N ASP A 59 18.27 7.60 17.52
CA ASP A 59 17.13 8.12 16.77
C ASP A 59 17.16 7.60 15.32
N VAL A 60 16.00 7.47 14.69
CA VAL A 60 15.80 6.85 13.37
C VAL A 60 16.40 7.69 12.23
N TYR A 61 16.63 8.99 12.46
CA TYR A 61 17.05 9.95 11.44
C TYR A 61 18.54 9.93 11.03
N ASN A 62 19.39 9.10 11.65
CA ASN A 62 20.82 8.97 11.30
C ASN A 62 21.18 7.59 10.68
N ALA A 63 20.30 7.05 9.84
CA ALA A 63 20.55 5.83 9.08
C ALA A 63 21.52 6.09 7.90
N THR A 64 22.82 6.15 8.17
CA THR A 64 23.85 6.20 7.12
C THR A 64 23.81 4.92 6.26
N SER A 65 24.29 5.02 5.01
CA SER A 65 24.25 3.90 4.07
C SER A 65 25.05 2.67 4.55
N ASP A 66 26.02 2.84 5.45
CA ASP A 66 26.76 1.75 6.09
C ASP A 66 25.99 1.06 7.23
N ILE A 67 25.13 1.78 7.96
CA ILE A 67 24.20 1.15 8.93
C ILE A 67 23.08 0.42 8.17
N MET A 68 22.63 0.95 7.04
CA MET A 68 21.67 0.28 6.16
C MET A 68 22.21 -1.01 5.51
N LYS A 69 23.54 -1.22 5.49
CA LYS A 69 24.18 -2.50 5.11
C LYS A 69 24.20 -3.53 6.25
N GLN A 70 23.94 -3.15 7.50
CA GLN A 70 23.89 -4.08 8.65
C GLN A 70 22.55 -4.81 8.79
N TYR A 71 21.49 -4.34 8.13
CA TYR A 71 20.18 -4.98 8.10
C TYR A 71 19.98 -5.76 6.80
N SER A 72 19.43 -6.97 6.87
CA SER A 72 19.04 -7.71 5.67
C SER A 72 17.94 -6.96 4.91
N LEU A 73 17.99 -7.03 3.58
CA LEU A 73 17.01 -6.40 2.68
C LEU A 73 15.57 -6.80 3.06
N VAL A 74 15.35 -8.07 3.35
CA VAL A 74 14.04 -8.64 3.70
C VAL A 74 13.51 -8.12 5.06
N LYS A 75 14.39 -7.78 6.02
CA LYS A 75 13.99 -7.08 7.25
C LYS A 75 13.57 -5.63 6.98
N ARG A 76 14.27 -4.93 6.08
CA ARG A 76 13.88 -3.58 5.63
C ARG A 76 12.52 -3.60 4.93
N ILE A 77 12.27 -4.59 4.06
CA ILE A 77 10.95 -4.80 3.41
C ILE A 77 9.86 -5.00 4.47
N GLY A 78 10.03 -5.96 5.40
CA GLY A 78 9.05 -6.19 6.47
C GLY A 78 8.79 -4.96 7.34
N ALA A 79 9.80 -4.09 7.53
CA ALA A 79 9.64 -2.83 8.25
C ALA A 79 8.84 -1.76 7.48
N ALA A 80 8.97 -1.69 6.15
CA ALA A 80 8.13 -0.85 5.29
C ALA A 80 6.69 -1.39 5.23
N THR A 81 6.51 -2.70 4.96
CA THR A 81 5.20 -3.36 4.94
C THR A 81 4.43 -3.15 6.25
N ALA A 82 5.10 -3.15 7.40
CA ALA A 82 4.45 -2.85 8.68
C ALA A 82 3.87 -1.43 8.77
N LEU A 83 4.53 -0.43 8.15
CA LEU A 83 4.05 0.95 8.11
C LEU A 83 2.88 1.08 7.15
N GLU A 84 2.95 0.47 5.96
CA GLU A 84 1.86 0.53 4.97
C GLU A 84 0.60 -0.22 5.42
N VAL A 85 0.75 -1.38 6.05
CA VAL A 85 -0.38 -2.12 6.66
C VAL A 85 -0.96 -1.34 7.84
N ARG A 86 -0.15 -0.58 8.60
CA ARG A 86 -0.65 0.32 9.65
C ARG A 86 -1.27 1.61 9.11
N ALA A 87 -0.87 2.08 7.93
CA ALA A 87 -1.47 3.22 7.23
C ALA A 87 -2.93 2.96 6.85
N THR A 88 -3.27 1.72 6.51
CA THR A 88 -4.67 1.27 6.30
C THR A 88 -5.39 0.86 7.60
N GLY A 89 -4.77 1.10 8.76
CA GLY A 89 -5.32 0.78 10.08
C GLY A 89 -5.21 -0.69 10.51
N ILE A 90 -4.76 -1.59 9.64
CA ILE A 90 -4.67 -3.03 9.89
C ILE A 90 -3.50 -3.32 10.84
N GLN A 91 -3.70 -4.20 11.82
CA GLN A 91 -2.72 -4.46 12.88
C GLN A 91 -2.01 -5.82 12.76
N TYR A 92 -2.38 -6.66 11.78
CA TYR A 92 -1.96 -8.06 11.67
C TYR A 92 -1.80 -8.46 10.19
N ALA A 93 -0.66 -9.08 9.84
CA ALA A 93 -0.37 -9.55 8.49
C ALA A 93 -0.21 -11.08 8.45
N PHE A 94 -0.80 -11.74 7.44
CA PHE A 94 -0.66 -13.18 7.19
C PHE A 94 0.66 -13.51 6.45
N ALA A 95 1.77 -13.03 7.00
CA ALA A 95 3.12 -13.19 6.45
C ALA A 95 4.16 -13.33 7.59
N PRO A 96 5.28 -14.04 7.37
CA PRO A 96 5.70 -14.67 6.11
C PRO A 96 5.13 -16.06 5.83
N CYS A 97 4.94 -16.36 4.55
CA CYS A 97 5.01 -17.74 4.09
C CYS A 97 6.47 -18.23 4.25
N ILE A 98 6.64 -19.36 4.94
CA ILE A 98 7.91 -20.04 5.16
C ILE A 98 7.85 -21.49 4.68
N ALA A 99 7.01 -21.72 3.66
CA ALA A 99 7.04 -22.91 2.84
C ALA A 99 8.44 -23.10 2.25
N VAL A 100 8.88 -24.36 2.19
CA VAL A 100 10.03 -24.78 1.39
C VAL A 100 9.46 -25.54 0.20
N CYS A 101 9.20 -24.85 -0.91
CA CYS A 101 8.65 -25.47 -2.13
C CYS A 101 9.66 -26.48 -2.71
N ARG A 102 9.28 -27.74 -2.85
CA ARG A 102 10.09 -28.85 -3.36
C ARG A 102 9.69 -29.35 -4.76
N ASP A 103 8.64 -28.77 -5.34
CA ASP A 103 8.13 -29.06 -6.67
C ASP A 103 7.52 -27.77 -7.27
N PRO A 104 8.09 -27.19 -8.34
CA PRO A 104 7.62 -25.91 -8.88
C PRO A 104 6.24 -25.99 -9.53
N ARG A 105 5.68 -27.19 -9.75
CA ARG A 105 4.30 -27.35 -10.25
C ARG A 105 3.25 -26.70 -9.34
N TRP A 106 3.57 -26.48 -8.06
CA TRP A 106 2.70 -25.85 -7.07
C TRP A 106 2.42 -24.37 -7.34
N GLY A 107 1.14 -24.01 -7.37
CA GLY A 107 0.64 -22.65 -7.60
C GLY A 107 0.99 -21.63 -6.52
N ARG A 108 1.63 -22.04 -5.41
CA ARG A 108 2.15 -21.12 -4.37
C ARG A 108 3.68 -21.12 -4.27
N CYS A 109 4.39 -21.72 -5.23
CA CYS A 109 5.84 -21.83 -5.14
C CYS A 109 6.56 -20.46 -5.11
N TYR A 110 5.92 -19.39 -5.60
CA TYR A 110 6.41 -18.00 -5.50
C TYR A 110 6.30 -17.40 -4.08
N GLU A 111 5.40 -17.89 -3.23
CA GLU A 111 5.34 -17.52 -1.80
C GLU A 111 6.52 -18.15 -1.01
N SER A 112 7.26 -19.10 -1.59
CA SER A 112 8.36 -19.84 -0.96
C SER A 112 9.73 -19.28 -1.40
N TYR A 113 10.46 -18.63 -0.49
CA TYR A 113 11.76 -18.00 -0.78
C TYR A 113 12.80 -18.92 -1.47
N SER A 114 12.80 -20.23 -1.21
CA SER A 114 13.77 -21.18 -1.77
C SER A 114 13.33 -22.65 -1.66
N GLU A 115 14.01 -23.54 -2.40
CA GLU A 115 13.97 -24.99 -2.14
C GLU A 115 14.97 -25.46 -1.06
N ASP A 116 15.96 -24.65 -0.69
CA ASP A 116 16.81 -24.89 0.49
C ASP A 116 16.18 -24.24 1.72
N HIS A 117 15.88 -25.06 2.73
CA HIS A 117 15.34 -24.64 4.01
C HIS A 117 16.21 -23.58 4.71
N LYS A 118 17.53 -23.54 4.47
CA LYS A 118 18.43 -22.54 5.08
C LYS A 118 18.14 -21.12 4.60
N ILE A 119 17.88 -20.93 3.30
CA ILE A 119 17.52 -19.61 2.77
C ILE A 119 16.17 -19.20 3.35
N VAL A 120 15.20 -20.13 3.44
CA VAL A 120 13.90 -19.85 4.09
C VAL A 120 14.08 -19.49 5.58
N GLN A 121 15.00 -20.15 6.31
CA GLN A 121 15.37 -19.77 7.67
C GLN A 121 15.99 -18.37 7.76
N GLU A 122 16.90 -18.00 6.85
CA GLU A 122 17.49 -16.65 6.80
C GLU A 122 16.44 -15.57 6.52
N MET A 123 15.50 -15.81 5.60
CA MET A 123 14.43 -14.87 5.26
C MET A 123 13.39 -14.67 6.38
N THR A 124 13.40 -15.47 7.45
CA THR A 124 12.59 -15.18 8.67
C THR A 124 12.97 -13.84 9.34
N GLU A 125 14.05 -13.17 8.92
CA GLU A 125 14.34 -11.77 9.26
C GLU A 125 13.22 -10.76 8.88
N ILE A 126 12.29 -11.12 8.01
CA ILE A 126 11.06 -10.33 7.78
C ILE A 126 10.20 -10.18 9.05
N ILE A 127 10.28 -11.13 9.99
CA ILE A 127 9.47 -11.13 11.24
C ILE A 127 9.87 -9.98 12.18
N PRO A 128 11.14 -9.76 12.56
CA PRO A 128 11.54 -8.55 13.28
C PRO A 128 11.43 -7.28 12.42
N GLY A 129 11.32 -7.39 11.10
CA GLY A 129 10.88 -6.27 10.24
C GLY A 129 9.44 -5.87 10.55
N LEU A 130 8.51 -6.81 10.38
CA LEU A 130 7.06 -6.66 10.55
C LEU A 130 6.67 -6.30 11.99
N GLN A 131 7.26 -7.00 12.96
CA GLN A 131 6.93 -6.91 14.37
C GLN A 131 7.84 -5.94 15.15
N GLY A 132 9.00 -5.56 14.63
CA GLY A 132 10.04 -4.86 15.39
C GLY A 132 10.98 -5.82 16.13
N ASP A 133 12.15 -5.31 16.52
CA ASP A 133 13.20 -6.10 17.17
C ASP A 133 12.89 -6.44 18.64
N ILE A 134 13.19 -7.67 19.02
CA ILE A 134 12.94 -8.19 20.36
C ILE A 134 13.91 -7.57 21.39
N PRO A 135 13.40 -7.05 22.52
CA PRO A 135 14.25 -6.47 23.55
C PRO A 135 15.09 -7.55 24.29
N PRO A 136 16.31 -7.23 24.73
CA PRO A 136 17.15 -8.16 25.48
C PRO A 136 16.44 -8.74 26.71
N GLY A 137 16.54 -10.06 26.87
CA GLY A 137 15.92 -10.79 27.99
C GLY A 137 14.45 -11.19 27.79
N HIS A 138 13.81 -10.84 26.67
CA HIS A 138 12.50 -11.38 26.30
C HIS A 138 12.53 -12.92 26.19
N GLN A 139 11.44 -13.57 26.60
CA GLN A 139 11.38 -15.04 26.65
C GLN A 139 11.14 -15.62 25.25
N LYS A 140 12.06 -16.49 24.78
CA LYS A 140 11.90 -17.23 23.52
C LYS A 140 10.54 -17.97 23.46
N GLY A 141 9.86 -17.88 22.33
CA GLY A 141 8.53 -18.44 22.11
C GLY A 141 7.36 -17.63 22.69
N VAL A 142 7.62 -16.53 23.41
CA VAL A 142 6.59 -15.53 23.73
C VAL A 142 6.47 -14.56 22.54
N PRO A 143 5.24 -14.27 22.06
CA PRO A 143 5.03 -13.34 20.95
C PRO A 143 5.56 -11.94 21.28
N TYR A 144 5.91 -11.17 20.27
CA TYR A 144 6.37 -9.79 20.40
C TYR A 144 5.85 -8.91 19.26
N VAL A 145 5.45 -7.66 19.57
CA VAL A 145 5.20 -6.59 18.58
C VAL A 145 5.59 -5.25 19.23
N GLY A 146 6.50 -4.51 18.61
CA GLY A 146 7.10 -3.27 19.09
C GLY A 146 6.22 -2.01 18.98
N GLY A 147 4.92 -2.12 19.30
CA GLY A 147 4.00 -0.99 19.38
C GLY A 147 3.25 -0.64 18.08
N LYS A 148 2.61 0.54 18.05
CA LYS A 148 1.56 0.90 17.08
C LYS A 148 2.01 1.04 15.61
N THR A 149 3.30 1.20 15.34
CA THR A 149 3.88 1.24 13.98
C THR A 149 4.34 -0.14 13.48
N LYS A 150 4.04 -1.21 14.24
CA LYS A 150 4.36 -2.60 13.91
C LYS A 150 3.11 -3.47 13.91
N VAL A 151 3.16 -4.55 13.14
CA VAL A 151 2.05 -5.50 12.98
C VAL A 151 2.39 -6.83 13.64
N ALA A 152 1.38 -7.60 14.03
CA ALA A 152 1.58 -9.02 14.29
C ALA A 152 1.96 -9.74 12.98
N ALA A 153 2.91 -10.67 13.05
CA ALA A 153 3.31 -11.53 11.92
C ALA A 153 2.79 -12.96 12.13
N CYS A 154 2.65 -13.68 11.01
CA CYS A 154 2.12 -15.05 10.93
C CYS A 154 3.06 -15.94 10.14
N ALA A 155 3.72 -16.90 10.80
CA ALA A 155 4.48 -17.93 10.10
C ALA A 155 3.52 -18.98 9.52
N LYS A 156 3.50 -19.15 8.19
CA LYS A 156 2.55 -20.04 7.49
C LYS A 156 3.23 -20.90 6.41
N HIS A 157 2.67 -22.06 6.01
CA HIS A 157 1.49 -22.74 6.56
C HIS A 157 1.96 -24.04 7.24
N PHE A 158 1.71 -24.18 8.54
CA PHE A 158 2.25 -25.22 9.40
C PHE A 158 1.58 -26.58 9.10
N VAL A 159 2.27 -27.60 8.61
CA VAL A 159 3.69 -27.64 8.18
C VAL A 159 3.85 -28.64 7.04
N GLY A 160 4.77 -28.37 6.11
CA GLY A 160 5.01 -29.23 4.95
C GLY A 160 4.13 -28.89 3.75
N ASP A 161 3.51 -27.71 3.73
CA ASP A 161 2.79 -27.12 2.59
C ASP A 161 3.58 -27.19 1.28
N GLY A 162 4.83 -26.71 1.24
CA GLY A 162 5.68 -26.78 0.05
C GLY A 162 6.18 -28.18 -0.34
N GLY A 163 5.75 -29.24 0.36
CA GLY A 163 6.19 -30.63 0.17
C GLY A 163 5.15 -31.56 -0.46
N THR A 164 4.04 -31.05 -0.98
CA THR A 164 2.91 -31.87 -1.45
C THR A 164 3.26 -32.74 -2.65
N THR A 165 2.59 -33.90 -2.75
CA THR A 165 2.80 -34.86 -3.83
C THR A 165 2.53 -34.22 -5.21
N LYS A 166 3.56 -34.23 -6.08
CA LYS A 166 3.60 -33.56 -7.39
C LYS A 166 3.44 -32.03 -7.37
N GLY A 167 3.57 -31.39 -6.20
CA GLY A 167 3.28 -29.97 -6.04
C GLY A 167 1.80 -29.63 -6.28
N ILE A 168 0.87 -30.49 -5.87
CA ILE A 168 -0.56 -30.17 -5.92
C ILE A 168 -0.94 -29.47 -4.61
N ASP A 169 -1.63 -28.34 -4.66
CA ASP A 169 -2.01 -27.57 -3.48
C ASP A 169 -2.97 -28.35 -2.56
N GLU A 170 -2.97 -28.00 -1.26
CA GLU A 170 -3.75 -28.65 -0.18
C GLU A 170 -3.58 -30.17 0.02
N ASN A 171 -2.74 -30.81 -0.79
CA ASN A 171 -2.66 -32.26 -0.93
C ASN A 171 -1.77 -32.91 0.16
N ASN A 172 -1.39 -34.18 -0.04
CA ASN A 172 -0.63 -34.96 0.90
C ASN A 172 0.88 -34.83 0.67
N THR A 173 1.59 -34.37 1.70
CA THR A 173 3.05 -34.35 1.81
C THR A 173 3.51 -35.70 2.36
N VAL A 174 4.04 -36.53 1.46
CA VAL A 174 4.47 -37.91 1.76
C VAL A 174 5.98 -37.91 2.01
N ILE A 175 6.36 -37.87 3.29
CA ILE A 175 7.76 -37.78 3.72
C ILE A 175 7.91 -38.38 5.12
N ASP A 176 9.05 -39.00 5.42
CA ASP A 176 9.32 -39.47 6.78
C ASP A 176 9.50 -38.30 7.78
N ALA A 177 9.50 -38.61 9.06
CA ALA A 177 9.62 -37.61 10.12
C ALA A 177 10.98 -36.89 10.10
N GLN A 178 12.06 -37.54 9.67
CA GLN A 178 13.39 -36.92 9.58
C GLN A 178 13.40 -35.89 8.44
N GLY A 179 12.81 -36.19 7.29
CA GLY A 179 12.61 -35.25 6.19
C GLY A 179 11.74 -34.05 6.58
N LEU A 180 10.59 -34.28 7.23
CA LEU A 180 9.72 -33.20 7.71
C LEU A 180 10.47 -32.27 8.68
N TYR A 181 11.14 -32.84 9.70
CA TYR A 181 11.85 -32.04 10.70
C TYR A 181 13.14 -31.39 10.18
N ARG A 182 13.76 -31.94 9.12
CA ARG A 182 14.98 -31.38 8.49
C ARG A 182 14.67 -30.29 7.46
N ILE A 183 13.59 -30.42 6.69
CA ILE A 183 13.30 -29.53 5.56
C ILE A 183 12.22 -28.51 5.92
N HIS A 184 11.04 -28.96 6.35
CA HIS A 184 9.86 -28.08 6.47
C HIS A 184 9.68 -27.44 7.85
N MET A 185 10.32 -27.98 8.89
CA MET A 185 10.20 -27.47 10.27
C MET A 185 11.20 -26.35 10.68
N PRO A 186 12.46 -26.27 10.21
CA PRO A 186 13.46 -25.37 10.81
C PRO A 186 13.07 -23.90 10.88
N ALA A 187 12.46 -23.35 9.83
CA ALA A 187 12.04 -21.94 9.78
C ALA A 187 10.94 -21.60 10.81
N TYR A 188 10.16 -22.59 11.29
CA TYR A 188 9.22 -22.37 12.40
C TYR A 188 9.95 -22.18 13.73
N TYR A 189 11.01 -22.94 14.01
CA TYR A 189 11.82 -22.72 15.21
C TYR A 189 12.44 -21.32 15.20
N ASP A 190 13.01 -20.90 14.06
CA ASP A 190 13.61 -19.57 13.92
C ASP A 190 12.57 -18.45 14.06
N SER A 191 11.38 -18.63 13.47
CA SER A 191 10.25 -17.70 13.65
C SER A 191 9.80 -17.58 15.12
N ILE A 192 9.81 -18.68 15.88
CA ILE A 192 9.37 -18.73 17.29
C ILE A 192 10.41 -18.12 18.24
N ILE A 193 11.71 -18.26 17.95
CA ILE A 193 12.75 -17.52 18.70
C ILE A 193 12.82 -16.04 18.29
N LYS A 194 12.41 -15.70 17.06
CA LYS A 194 12.11 -14.33 16.59
C LYS A 194 10.71 -13.84 17.00
N GLY A 195 10.05 -14.53 17.94
CA GLY A 195 8.85 -14.08 18.64
C GLY A 195 7.63 -13.84 17.75
N VAL A 196 7.50 -14.59 16.65
CA VAL A 196 6.32 -14.53 15.75
C VAL A 196 5.02 -14.60 16.56
N SER A 197 4.07 -13.72 16.25
CA SER A 197 2.84 -13.59 17.04
C SER A 197 1.86 -14.73 16.83
N THR A 198 1.78 -15.24 15.60
CA THR A 198 0.83 -16.29 15.21
C THR A 198 1.48 -17.34 14.31
N VAL A 199 0.83 -18.50 14.22
CA VAL A 199 1.17 -19.56 13.26
C VAL A 199 -0.13 -20.03 12.61
N MET A 200 -0.17 -20.06 11.28
CA MET A 200 -1.32 -20.55 10.51
C MET A 200 -1.11 -22.01 10.12
N VAL A 201 -2.12 -22.85 10.28
CA VAL A 201 -2.06 -24.29 9.93
C VAL A 201 -2.41 -24.51 8.46
N SER A 202 -1.60 -25.30 7.74
CA SER A 202 -1.81 -25.62 6.32
C SER A 202 -3.02 -26.51 6.09
N TYR A 203 -3.70 -26.33 4.95
CA TYR A 203 -4.67 -27.29 4.42
C TYR A 203 -4.11 -28.70 4.18
N SER A 204 -2.78 -28.84 4.04
CA SER A 204 -2.13 -30.09 3.62
C SER A 204 -2.33 -31.25 4.59
N SER A 205 -2.05 -32.45 4.11
CA SER A 205 -1.88 -33.64 4.96
C SER A 205 -0.40 -33.98 5.09
N TRP A 206 0.03 -34.47 6.25
CA TRP A 206 1.31 -35.17 6.38
C TRP A 206 1.03 -36.67 6.50
N ASN A 207 1.54 -37.48 5.57
CA ASN A 207 1.33 -38.93 5.50
C ASN A 207 -0.15 -39.36 5.67
N GLY A 208 -1.07 -38.61 5.06
CA GLY A 208 -2.52 -38.84 5.07
C GLY A 208 -3.29 -38.17 6.22
N LYS A 209 -2.61 -37.56 7.20
CA LYS A 209 -3.24 -36.87 8.33
C LYS A 209 -3.32 -35.36 8.07
N LYS A 210 -4.54 -34.83 7.85
CA LYS A 210 -4.79 -33.38 7.66
C LYS A 210 -4.18 -32.56 8.79
N MET A 211 -3.50 -31.48 8.46
CA MET A 211 -2.73 -30.69 9.43
C MET A 211 -3.61 -29.99 10.46
N HIS A 212 -4.80 -29.47 10.10
CA HIS A 212 -5.79 -28.94 11.05
C HIS A 212 -6.28 -29.96 12.09
N ALA A 213 -6.15 -31.26 11.82
CA ALA A 213 -6.46 -32.35 12.75
C ALA A 213 -5.22 -32.87 13.51
N ASN A 214 -4.02 -32.33 13.25
CA ASN A 214 -2.78 -32.95 13.69
C ASN A 214 -2.31 -32.48 15.08
N ARG A 215 -3.02 -32.95 16.12
CA ARG A 215 -2.74 -32.69 17.54
C ARG A 215 -1.28 -32.89 17.97
N GLU A 216 -0.61 -33.89 17.40
CA GLU A 216 0.78 -34.22 17.71
C GLU A 216 1.74 -33.11 17.24
N LEU A 217 1.48 -32.49 16.09
CA LEU A 217 2.29 -31.38 15.60
C LEU A 217 1.82 -30.02 16.15
N ILE A 218 0.51 -29.73 16.21
CA ILE A 218 0.00 -28.44 16.71
C ILE A 218 0.23 -28.30 18.22
N THR A 219 -0.21 -29.27 19.02
CA THR A 219 -0.03 -29.23 20.47
C THR A 219 1.33 -29.80 20.86
N GLY A 220 1.58 -31.08 20.56
CA GLY A 220 2.75 -31.81 21.05
C GLY A 220 4.11 -31.28 20.55
N PHE A 221 4.17 -30.73 19.34
CA PHE A 221 5.41 -30.15 18.78
C PHE A 221 5.45 -28.64 18.92
N LEU A 222 4.54 -27.90 18.26
CA LEU A 222 4.58 -26.44 18.20
C LEU A 222 4.37 -25.79 19.59
N LYS A 223 3.28 -26.10 20.28
CA LYS A 223 2.95 -25.48 21.59
C LYS A 223 3.80 -25.99 22.74
N ASP A 224 4.05 -27.30 22.77
CA ASP A 224 4.68 -27.97 23.90
C ASP A 224 6.20 -28.08 23.73
N ARG A 225 6.72 -28.52 22.58
CA ARG A 225 8.17 -28.75 22.36
C ARG A 225 8.93 -27.53 21.85
N LEU A 226 8.37 -26.73 20.94
CA LEU A 226 8.93 -25.42 20.55
C LEU A 226 8.50 -24.30 21.52
N HIS A 227 7.70 -24.65 22.53
CA HIS A 227 7.19 -23.76 23.57
C HIS A 227 6.37 -22.55 23.06
N PHE A 228 5.84 -22.56 21.83
CA PHE A 228 5.11 -21.43 21.25
C PHE A 228 3.95 -20.95 22.14
N LYS A 229 3.95 -19.65 22.49
CA LYS A 229 2.94 -18.99 23.35
C LYS A 229 2.09 -17.94 22.62
N GLY A 230 2.29 -17.74 21.33
CA GLY A 230 1.33 -17.04 20.46
C GLY A 230 0.06 -17.88 20.24
N PHE A 231 -0.80 -17.45 19.31
CA PHE A 231 -2.01 -18.21 18.95
C PHE A 231 -1.87 -18.91 17.59
N VAL A 232 -2.44 -20.11 17.49
CA VAL A 232 -2.54 -20.91 16.28
C VAL A 232 -3.85 -20.57 15.56
N ILE A 233 -3.78 -20.15 14.31
CA ILE A 233 -4.95 -19.85 13.47
C ILE A 233 -5.15 -20.94 12.41
N SER A 234 -6.39 -21.25 12.04
CA SER A 234 -6.65 -22.03 10.82
C SER A 234 -6.42 -21.18 9.57
N ASP A 235 -6.05 -21.82 8.47
CA ASP A 235 -6.33 -21.27 7.14
C ASP A 235 -7.86 -21.12 6.88
N TRP A 236 -8.20 -20.43 5.79
CA TRP A 236 -9.57 -20.06 5.38
C TRP A 236 -10.46 -21.29 5.14
N GLN A 237 -11.47 -21.52 5.98
CA GLN A 237 -12.30 -22.74 5.97
C GLN A 237 -11.48 -24.05 6.09
N GLY A 238 -10.23 -24.01 6.55
CA GLY A 238 -9.39 -25.22 6.65
C GLY A 238 -9.88 -26.23 7.69
N VAL A 239 -10.77 -25.81 8.60
CA VAL A 239 -11.51 -26.71 9.50
C VAL A 239 -12.57 -27.49 8.74
N ASP A 240 -13.33 -26.84 7.86
CA ASP A 240 -14.33 -27.46 6.99
C ASP A 240 -13.70 -28.56 6.13
N ARG A 241 -12.47 -28.34 5.65
CA ARG A 241 -11.67 -29.25 4.81
C ARG A 241 -10.95 -30.39 5.57
N ILE A 242 -11.25 -30.61 6.85
CA ILE A 242 -10.75 -31.78 7.63
C ILE A 242 -11.42 -33.08 7.16
N ILE A 243 -12.70 -33.01 6.81
CA ILE A 243 -13.53 -34.14 6.39
C ILE A 243 -13.85 -33.96 4.89
N ASP A 244 -13.90 -35.07 4.15
CA ASP A 244 -14.24 -35.10 2.74
C ASP A 244 -15.67 -35.68 2.53
N PRO A 245 -16.53 -35.07 1.70
CA PRO A 245 -16.35 -33.73 1.10
C PRO A 245 -16.35 -32.62 2.17
N PRO A 246 -15.75 -31.45 1.89
CA PRO A 246 -15.66 -30.35 2.85
C PRO A 246 -17.01 -30.01 3.50
N HIS A 247 -16.96 -29.67 4.80
CA HIS A 247 -18.11 -29.30 5.63
C HIS A 247 -19.14 -30.45 5.90
N ALA A 248 -19.01 -31.64 5.30
CA ALA A 248 -19.98 -32.74 5.41
C ALA A 248 -20.32 -33.20 6.85
N ASN A 249 -19.43 -32.97 7.83
CA ASN A 249 -19.72 -33.11 9.25
C ASN A 249 -18.97 -32.04 10.05
N TYR A 250 -19.43 -30.78 9.90
CA TYR A 250 -18.79 -29.62 10.52
C TYR A 250 -18.64 -29.72 12.05
N SER A 251 -19.56 -30.42 12.73
CA SER A 251 -19.46 -30.63 14.18
C SER A 251 -18.23 -31.46 14.59
N ASP A 252 -17.91 -32.53 13.87
CA ASP A 252 -16.72 -33.32 14.17
C ASP A 252 -15.43 -32.66 13.63
N SER A 253 -15.52 -31.87 12.55
CA SER A 253 -14.42 -30.99 12.13
C SER A 253 -14.03 -29.97 13.21
N VAL A 254 -15.00 -29.23 13.77
CA VAL A 254 -14.77 -28.26 14.85
C VAL A 254 -14.24 -28.93 16.12
N LEU A 255 -14.79 -30.08 16.50
CA LEU A 255 -14.27 -30.88 17.62
C LEU A 255 -12.80 -31.26 17.42
N THR A 256 -12.48 -31.78 16.23
CA THR A 256 -11.13 -32.25 15.87
C THR A 256 -10.13 -31.10 15.83
N ALA A 257 -10.47 -29.97 15.21
CA ALA A 257 -9.62 -28.78 15.11
C ALA A 257 -9.29 -28.17 16.48
N ILE A 258 -10.28 -28.04 17.36
CA ILE A 258 -10.10 -27.39 18.65
C ILE A 258 -9.36 -28.30 19.65
N ASP A 259 -9.57 -29.63 19.64
CA ASP A 259 -8.72 -30.53 20.45
C ASP A 259 -7.30 -30.72 19.87
N ALA A 260 -7.14 -30.68 18.55
CA ALA A 260 -5.81 -30.63 17.93
C ALA A 260 -4.98 -29.43 18.43
N GLY A 261 -5.67 -28.34 18.77
CA GLY A 261 -5.12 -27.20 19.50
C GLY A 261 -5.11 -25.91 18.69
N ILE A 262 -5.94 -25.78 17.65
CA ILE A 262 -6.20 -24.47 17.02
C ILE A 262 -6.80 -23.53 18.07
N ASP A 263 -6.42 -22.25 18.02
CA ASP A 263 -6.86 -21.22 18.96
C ASP A 263 -7.89 -20.26 18.34
N MET A 264 -7.73 -19.95 17.04
CA MET A 264 -8.61 -19.09 16.28
C MET A 264 -8.99 -19.77 14.95
N VAL A 265 -10.26 -19.75 14.57
CA VAL A 265 -10.75 -20.35 13.32
C VAL A 265 -11.18 -19.25 12.36
N MET A 266 -10.71 -19.34 11.12
CA MET A 266 -11.09 -18.48 10.00
C MET A 266 -12.31 -19.10 9.31
N VAL A 267 -13.51 -18.74 9.79
CA VAL A 267 -14.82 -19.29 9.39
C VAL A 267 -15.35 -18.70 8.06
N PRO A 268 -14.63 -17.76 7.44
CA PRO A 268 -15.11 -16.43 6.97
C PRO A 268 -16.60 -16.06 7.17
N PHE A 269 -17.52 -16.89 6.71
CA PHE A 269 -18.93 -16.53 6.49
C PHE A 269 -19.84 -16.96 7.65
N ASN A 270 -20.04 -18.28 7.85
CA ASN A 270 -21.06 -18.82 8.76
C ASN A 270 -20.63 -18.86 10.24
N HIS A 271 -20.20 -17.72 10.76
CA HIS A 271 -19.68 -17.58 12.12
C HIS A 271 -20.70 -17.96 13.22
N THR A 272 -22.00 -17.80 12.97
CA THR A 272 -23.08 -18.21 13.88
C THR A 272 -23.10 -19.73 14.09
N GLU A 273 -23.05 -20.51 13.00
CA GLU A 273 -22.98 -21.97 13.08
C GLU A 273 -21.74 -22.44 13.86
N PHE A 274 -20.57 -21.87 13.57
CA PHE A 274 -19.35 -22.19 14.31
C PHE A 274 -19.50 -21.93 15.82
N ILE A 275 -20.09 -20.79 16.20
CA ILE A 275 -20.35 -20.44 17.60
C ILE A 275 -21.33 -21.43 18.24
N ASP A 276 -22.43 -21.79 17.57
CA ASP A 276 -23.42 -22.73 18.11
C ASP A 276 -22.85 -24.15 18.23
N VAL A 277 -22.12 -24.63 17.21
CA VAL A 277 -21.43 -25.93 17.22
C VAL A 277 -20.42 -26.00 18.36
N LEU A 278 -19.51 -25.03 18.47
CA LEU A 278 -18.50 -24.98 19.54
C LEU A 278 -19.15 -24.88 20.92
N THR A 279 -20.18 -24.06 21.07
CA THR A 279 -20.96 -23.94 22.31
C THR A 279 -21.65 -25.25 22.68
N ASN A 280 -22.18 -25.99 21.71
CA ASN A 280 -22.82 -27.30 21.91
C ASN A 280 -21.80 -28.36 22.33
N LEU A 281 -20.61 -28.37 21.70
CA LEU A 281 -19.50 -29.28 22.06
C LEU A 281 -18.98 -29.02 23.48
N VAL A 282 -18.86 -27.76 23.91
CA VAL A 282 -18.49 -27.41 25.29
C VAL A 282 -19.60 -27.81 26.27
N LYS A 283 -20.89 -27.47 25.99
CA LYS A 283 -22.03 -27.88 26.83
C LYS A 283 -22.17 -29.40 26.98
N LYS A 284 -21.77 -30.18 25.96
CA LYS A 284 -21.73 -31.65 25.97
C LYS A 284 -20.45 -32.23 26.59
N ASN A 285 -19.55 -31.41 27.14
CA ASN A 285 -18.23 -31.79 27.66
C ASN A 285 -17.36 -32.55 26.63
N LYS A 286 -17.53 -32.29 25.33
CA LYS A 286 -16.68 -32.81 24.25
C LYS A 286 -15.42 -31.99 24.08
N ILE A 287 -15.49 -30.68 24.32
CA ILE A 287 -14.35 -29.77 24.46
C ILE A 287 -14.33 -29.27 25.91
N THR A 288 -13.18 -29.30 26.57
CA THR A 288 -13.04 -28.81 27.95
C THR A 288 -12.91 -27.30 27.99
N MET A 289 -13.40 -26.66 29.06
CA MET A 289 -13.14 -25.24 29.28
C MET A 289 -11.64 -24.90 29.33
N SER A 290 -10.78 -25.82 29.80
CA SER A 290 -9.33 -25.60 29.78
C SER A 290 -8.72 -25.47 28.38
N ARG A 291 -9.32 -26.08 27.35
CA ARG A 291 -8.93 -25.94 25.93
C ARG A 291 -9.34 -24.57 25.39
N ILE A 292 -10.54 -24.11 25.74
CA ILE A 292 -11.03 -22.75 25.44
C ILE A 292 -10.16 -21.69 26.14
N ASP A 293 -9.82 -21.91 27.41
CA ASP A 293 -8.99 -21.01 28.21
C ASP A 293 -7.57 -20.86 27.64
N ASP A 294 -6.95 -21.92 27.13
CA ASP A 294 -5.65 -21.82 26.44
C ASP A 294 -5.76 -20.96 25.17
N ALA A 295 -6.78 -21.21 24.35
CA ALA A 295 -7.03 -20.45 23.12
C ALA A 295 -7.24 -18.96 23.38
N VAL A 296 -8.20 -18.62 24.25
CA VAL A 296 -8.51 -17.22 24.61
C VAL A 296 -7.29 -16.54 25.25
N ARG A 297 -6.55 -17.22 26.14
CA ARG A 297 -5.33 -16.68 26.77
C ARG A 297 -4.21 -16.41 25.76
N ARG A 298 -4.11 -17.17 24.67
CA ARG A 298 -3.14 -16.93 23.59
C ARG A 298 -3.54 -15.75 22.71
N ILE A 299 -4.81 -15.66 22.32
CA ILE A 299 -5.34 -14.54 21.54
C ILE A 299 -5.17 -13.22 22.32
N LEU A 300 -5.61 -13.20 23.59
CA LEU A 300 -5.47 -12.03 24.45
C LEU A 300 -4.00 -11.64 24.69
N ARG A 301 -3.08 -12.62 24.85
CA ARG A 301 -1.64 -12.34 24.98
C ARG A 301 -1.11 -11.56 23.78
N VAL A 302 -1.48 -11.93 22.55
CA VAL A 302 -1.04 -11.19 21.35
C VAL A 302 -1.68 -9.80 21.30
N LYS A 303 -3.00 -9.68 21.58
CA LYS A 303 -3.70 -8.38 21.60
C LYS A 303 -3.12 -7.39 22.62
N PHE A 304 -2.75 -7.85 23.82
CA PHE A 304 -2.05 -7.00 24.80
C PHE A 304 -0.59 -6.72 24.40
N MET A 305 0.15 -7.71 23.87
CA MET A 305 1.55 -7.53 23.43
C MET A 305 1.68 -6.46 22.34
N MET A 306 0.73 -6.40 21.41
CA MET A 306 0.73 -5.43 20.30
C MET A 306 0.10 -4.07 20.64
N GLY A 307 -0.27 -3.84 21.92
CA GLY A 307 -0.85 -2.58 22.39
C GLY A 307 -2.24 -2.27 21.82
N LEU A 308 -3.03 -3.30 21.47
CA LEU A 308 -4.33 -3.13 20.80
C LEU A 308 -5.43 -2.59 21.72
N PHE A 309 -5.29 -2.75 23.04
CA PHE A 309 -6.22 -2.17 24.01
C PHE A 309 -5.94 -0.68 24.25
N GLU A 310 -4.67 -0.28 24.08
CA GLU A 310 -4.18 1.09 24.22
C GLU A 310 -4.31 1.89 22.92
N ASN A 311 -4.19 1.23 21.77
CA ASN A 311 -4.29 1.81 20.42
C ASN A 311 -5.21 0.93 19.54
N PRO A 312 -6.53 0.90 19.79
CA PRO A 312 -7.47 0.09 19.02
C PRO A 312 -7.81 0.67 17.63
N MET A 313 -7.69 1.99 17.47
CA MET A 313 -8.04 2.71 16.23
C MET A 313 -6.83 2.89 15.31
N ALA A 314 -7.11 3.18 14.03
CA ALA A 314 -6.09 3.55 13.05
C ALA A 314 -5.35 4.85 13.43
N ASP A 315 -4.12 4.99 12.96
CA ASP A 315 -3.30 6.18 13.16
C ASP A 315 -3.15 6.95 11.85
N TYR A 316 -3.98 7.99 11.67
CA TYR A 316 -3.99 8.81 10.45
C TYR A 316 -2.64 9.52 10.17
N SER A 317 -1.71 9.60 11.13
CA SER A 317 -0.35 10.12 10.90
C SER A 317 0.57 9.16 10.11
N LEU A 318 0.08 7.98 9.74
CA LEU A 318 0.78 7.00 8.92
C LEU A 318 0.29 6.93 7.46
N VAL A 319 -0.76 7.67 7.08
CA VAL A 319 -1.36 7.60 5.72
C VAL A 319 -0.33 7.94 4.62
N ASP A 320 0.60 8.85 4.89
CA ASP A 320 1.69 9.24 3.99
C ASP A 320 2.74 8.13 3.73
N LYS A 321 2.66 6.99 4.42
CA LYS A 321 3.58 5.85 4.22
C LYS A 321 3.14 4.93 3.09
N LEU A 322 1.82 4.84 2.84
CA LEU A 322 1.23 3.97 1.82
C LEU A 322 1.74 4.37 0.42
N GLY A 323 2.44 3.45 -0.25
CA GLY A 323 3.03 3.69 -1.57
C GLY A 323 4.09 4.80 -1.61
N SER A 324 4.68 5.16 -0.46
CA SER A 324 5.63 6.29 -0.35
C SER A 324 6.93 6.05 -1.11
N GLN A 325 7.54 7.12 -1.64
CA GLN A 325 8.75 7.00 -2.48
C GLN A 325 9.91 6.22 -1.81
N PRO A 326 10.23 6.41 -0.50
CA PRO A 326 11.27 5.60 0.14
C PRO A 326 10.96 4.10 0.23
N HIS A 327 9.68 3.69 0.16
CA HIS A 327 9.27 2.29 0.09
C HIS A 327 9.34 1.78 -1.36
N ARG A 328 9.05 2.63 -2.36
CA ARG A 328 9.29 2.34 -3.79
C ARG A 328 10.77 2.19 -4.12
N ASP A 329 11.64 3.05 -3.58
CA ASP A 329 13.09 2.96 -3.78
C ASP A 329 13.66 1.67 -3.17
N LEU A 330 13.11 1.24 -2.02
CA LEU A 330 13.39 -0.08 -1.42
C LEU A 330 12.86 -1.23 -2.29
N GLY A 331 11.67 -1.08 -2.89
CA GLY A 331 11.13 -2.02 -3.87
C GLY A 331 12.04 -2.16 -5.09
N ARG A 332 12.46 -1.04 -5.70
CA ARG A 332 13.44 -0.99 -6.79
C ARG A 332 14.79 -1.62 -6.41
N GLU A 333 15.27 -1.41 -5.19
CA GLU A 333 16.46 -2.09 -4.67
C GLU A 333 16.25 -3.61 -4.57
N ALA A 334 15.06 -4.05 -4.16
CA ALA A 334 14.73 -5.46 -4.06
C ALA A 334 14.60 -6.13 -5.43
N VAL A 335 13.93 -5.48 -6.39
CA VAL A 335 13.84 -5.92 -7.79
C VAL A 335 15.24 -6.13 -8.34
N ARG A 336 16.09 -5.11 -8.44
CA ARG A 336 17.41 -5.24 -9.10
C ARG A 336 18.35 -6.28 -8.46
N LYS A 337 18.06 -6.70 -7.21
CA LYS A 337 18.78 -7.76 -6.49
C LYS A 337 18.17 -9.16 -6.64
N SER A 338 16.90 -9.29 -7.03
CA SER A 338 16.25 -10.59 -7.27
C SER A 338 16.52 -11.12 -8.68
N LEU A 339 16.74 -10.24 -9.66
CA LEU A 339 16.92 -10.59 -11.07
C LEU A 339 18.15 -11.48 -11.27
N VAL A 340 17.95 -12.64 -11.91
CA VAL A 340 19.00 -13.62 -12.18
C VAL A 340 19.30 -13.66 -13.67
N LEU A 341 20.54 -13.36 -14.04
CA LEU A 341 21.03 -13.46 -15.42
C LEU A 341 21.44 -14.91 -15.71
N LEU A 342 20.80 -15.57 -16.69
CA LEU A 342 20.96 -16.99 -17.01
C LEU A 342 21.76 -17.24 -18.30
N LYS A 343 21.68 -16.32 -19.27
CA LYS A 343 22.49 -16.31 -20.50
C LYS A 343 22.84 -14.85 -20.84
N ASN A 344 24.02 -14.60 -21.41
CA ASN A 344 24.45 -13.27 -21.83
C ASN A 344 25.43 -13.35 -23.01
N GLY A 345 24.92 -13.54 -24.23
CA GLY A 345 25.71 -13.75 -25.45
C GLY A 345 25.94 -15.23 -25.79
N GLU A 346 26.56 -15.48 -26.95
CA GLU A 346 27.00 -16.82 -27.37
C GLU A 346 28.26 -17.29 -26.60
N SER A 347 29.09 -16.35 -26.17
CA SER A 347 30.32 -16.58 -25.42
C SER A 347 30.48 -15.55 -24.30
N ALA A 348 31.36 -15.83 -23.34
CA ALA A 348 31.65 -14.90 -22.24
C ALA A 348 32.45 -13.65 -22.68
N ASP A 349 33.04 -13.68 -23.87
CA ASP A 349 33.87 -12.60 -24.43
C ASP A 349 33.05 -11.56 -25.23
N GLU A 350 31.82 -11.91 -25.66
CA GLU A 350 30.88 -11.02 -26.36
C GLU A 350 29.50 -10.92 -25.65
N PRO A 351 29.44 -10.33 -24.44
CA PRO A 351 28.19 -10.14 -23.71
C PRO A 351 27.27 -9.09 -24.38
N LEU A 352 25.95 -9.31 -24.33
CA LEU A 352 24.94 -8.35 -24.79
C LEU A 352 24.55 -7.34 -23.69
N LEU A 353 24.58 -7.78 -22.42
CA LEU A 353 24.26 -6.98 -21.25
C LEU A 353 25.55 -6.48 -20.56
N PRO A 354 25.62 -5.19 -20.18
CA PRO A 354 24.55 -4.19 -20.22
C PRO A 354 24.30 -3.54 -21.60
N LEU A 355 23.03 -3.28 -21.92
CA LEU A 355 22.60 -2.57 -23.14
C LEU A 355 23.03 -1.09 -23.11
N PRO A 356 23.39 -0.48 -24.25
CA PRO A 356 23.63 0.94 -24.33
C PRO A 356 22.30 1.73 -24.32
N LYS A 357 22.12 2.61 -23.32
CA LYS A 357 20.96 3.53 -23.19
C LYS A 357 20.72 4.41 -24.42
N LYS A 358 21.78 4.68 -25.17
CA LYS A 358 21.76 5.49 -26.39
C LYS A 358 21.88 4.58 -27.62
N ALA A 359 20.79 4.45 -28.35
CA ALA A 359 20.72 3.69 -29.60
C ALA A 359 19.79 4.41 -30.59
N PRO A 360 20.00 4.34 -31.90
CA PRO A 360 19.13 5.00 -32.87
C PRO A 360 17.65 4.61 -32.73
N LYS A 361 17.38 3.32 -32.52
CA LYS A 361 16.02 2.75 -32.40
C LYS A 361 16.05 1.39 -31.72
N ILE A 362 15.13 1.12 -30.81
CA ILE A 362 15.02 -0.13 -30.05
C ILE A 362 13.59 -0.68 -30.05
N LEU A 363 13.46 -2.00 -29.89
CA LEU A 363 12.18 -2.68 -29.77
C LEU A 363 11.94 -3.10 -28.31
N VAL A 364 10.73 -2.85 -27.81
CA VAL A 364 10.20 -3.45 -26.59
C VAL A 364 8.96 -4.26 -26.98
N ALA A 365 8.96 -5.54 -26.63
CA ALA A 365 7.93 -6.49 -27.08
C ALA A 365 7.60 -7.56 -26.03
N GLY A 366 6.55 -8.34 -26.30
CA GLY A 366 6.05 -9.38 -25.40
C GLY A 366 4.91 -8.87 -24.50
N SER A 367 3.96 -9.78 -24.24
CA SER A 367 2.72 -9.57 -23.47
C SER A 367 2.89 -9.07 -22.03
N HIS A 368 4.11 -9.14 -21.48
CA HIS A 368 4.43 -8.71 -20.12
C HIS A 368 5.23 -7.40 -20.08
N ALA A 369 5.62 -6.82 -21.23
CA ALA A 369 6.48 -5.64 -21.28
C ALA A 369 5.76 -4.32 -20.93
N ASN A 370 4.43 -4.33 -20.95
CA ASN A 370 3.57 -3.19 -20.63
C ASN A 370 2.35 -3.66 -19.83
N ASN A 371 2.56 -4.53 -18.83
CA ASN A 371 1.49 -5.08 -17.98
C ASN A 371 1.92 -5.18 -16.50
N LEU A 372 1.53 -4.16 -15.73
CA LEU A 372 1.82 -3.98 -14.31
C LEU A 372 1.21 -5.10 -13.47
N GLY A 373 0.00 -5.54 -13.83
CA GLY A 373 -0.65 -6.70 -13.21
C GLY A 373 0.17 -7.98 -13.35
N TYR A 374 0.67 -8.26 -14.56
CA TYR A 374 1.47 -9.47 -14.83
C TYR A 374 2.83 -9.47 -14.12
N GLN A 375 3.54 -8.33 -14.07
CA GLN A 375 4.81 -8.25 -13.32
C GLN A 375 4.64 -8.30 -11.79
N CYS A 376 3.42 -8.09 -11.27
CA CYS A 376 3.10 -8.28 -9.86
C CYS A 376 2.64 -9.71 -9.52
N GLY A 377 1.84 -10.33 -10.39
CA GLY A 377 1.30 -11.68 -10.18
C GLY A 377 0.17 -11.74 -9.13
N GLY A 378 -0.02 -12.92 -8.53
CA GLY A 378 -1.07 -13.16 -7.53
C GLY A 378 -0.89 -12.38 -6.23
N TRP A 379 -1.93 -12.35 -5.39
CA TRP A 379 -2.00 -11.54 -4.16
C TRP A 379 -1.78 -10.02 -4.36
N THR A 380 -2.00 -9.50 -5.57
CA THR A 380 -1.87 -8.05 -5.88
C THR A 380 -3.21 -7.46 -6.27
N MET A 381 -3.74 -6.57 -5.42
CA MET A 381 -5.13 -6.07 -5.41
C MET A 381 -6.15 -7.21 -5.23
N GLU A 382 -6.23 -8.10 -6.21
CA GLU A 382 -7.06 -9.30 -6.22
C GLU A 382 -6.31 -10.53 -5.69
N TRP A 383 -7.06 -11.52 -5.21
CA TRP A 383 -6.54 -12.81 -4.76
C TRP A 383 -5.65 -13.48 -5.83
N GLN A 384 -6.18 -13.63 -7.03
CA GLN A 384 -5.48 -14.23 -8.18
C GLN A 384 -4.55 -13.24 -8.90
N GLY A 385 -4.51 -11.97 -8.47
CA GLY A 385 -3.95 -10.86 -9.24
C GLY A 385 -4.86 -10.42 -10.38
N LEU A 386 -4.40 -9.46 -11.18
CA LEU A 386 -5.16 -8.85 -12.29
C LEU A 386 -4.27 -8.56 -13.51
N SER A 387 -4.87 -8.15 -14.62
CA SER A 387 -4.15 -7.75 -15.85
C SER A 387 -4.28 -6.25 -16.09
N GLY A 388 -3.24 -5.63 -16.67
CA GLY A 388 -3.30 -4.29 -17.25
C GLY A 388 -2.37 -3.26 -16.61
N ASN A 389 -2.46 -2.03 -17.13
CA ASN A 389 -1.66 -0.87 -16.74
C ASN A 389 -2.58 0.31 -16.38
N ASN A 390 -2.53 0.76 -15.12
CA ASN A 390 -3.06 2.08 -14.73
C ASN A 390 -1.96 3.15 -14.59
N LEU A 391 -0.69 2.77 -14.39
CA LEU A 391 0.45 3.68 -14.25
C LEU A 391 1.77 3.04 -14.74
N THR A 392 2.46 3.63 -15.72
CA THR A 392 3.92 3.48 -15.94
C THR A 392 4.42 4.46 -17.00
N TYR A 393 5.70 4.87 -16.89
CA TYR A 393 6.43 5.64 -17.90
C TYR A 393 7.78 4.94 -18.21
N ALA A 394 8.32 5.11 -19.41
CA ALA A 394 9.55 4.42 -19.84
C ALA A 394 10.83 5.20 -19.48
N ALA A 395 11.84 4.49 -18.95
CA ALA A 395 13.14 5.05 -18.58
C ALA A 395 14.20 4.84 -19.67
N VAL A 396 14.28 5.77 -20.62
CA VAL A 396 15.29 5.81 -21.71
C VAL A 396 15.85 7.22 -21.91
N ASP A 397 16.96 7.34 -22.65
CA ASP A 397 17.45 8.63 -23.14
C ASP A 397 16.45 9.23 -24.16
N PRO A 398 16.05 10.51 -24.06
CA PRO A 398 15.08 11.13 -24.97
C PRO A 398 15.48 11.14 -26.47
N SER A 399 16.75 10.86 -26.80
CA SER A 399 17.24 10.70 -28.17
C SER A 399 17.16 9.27 -28.73
N THR A 400 16.80 8.28 -27.90
CA THR A 400 16.61 6.87 -28.30
C THR A 400 15.14 6.63 -28.70
N GLN A 401 14.87 6.27 -29.97
CA GLN A 401 13.51 5.91 -30.36
C GLN A 401 13.12 4.53 -29.81
N VAL A 402 12.18 4.49 -28.87
CA VAL A 402 11.55 3.24 -28.40
C VAL A 402 10.32 2.95 -29.24
N VAL A 403 10.20 1.72 -29.72
CA VAL A 403 8.96 1.20 -30.33
C VAL A 403 8.43 0.08 -29.44
N TYR A 404 7.20 0.24 -28.94
CA TYR A 404 6.45 -0.87 -28.36
C TYR A 404 5.68 -1.60 -29.47
N ASN A 405 5.77 -2.92 -29.50
CA ASN A 405 4.83 -3.79 -30.21
C ASN A 405 4.70 -5.07 -29.39
N GLU A 406 3.49 -5.41 -28.95
CA GLU A 406 3.27 -6.51 -28.00
C GLU A 406 3.60 -7.88 -28.59
N ASN A 407 3.20 -8.14 -29.84
CA ASN A 407 3.48 -9.40 -30.54
C ASN A 407 3.85 -9.13 -32.01
N PRO A 408 5.06 -8.60 -32.28
CA PRO A 408 5.55 -8.40 -33.64
C PRO A 408 5.75 -9.73 -34.37
N ASP A 409 5.40 -9.75 -35.66
CA ASP A 409 5.88 -10.76 -36.59
C ASP A 409 7.36 -10.54 -36.95
N ALA A 410 7.97 -11.55 -37.57
CA ALA A 410 9.38 -11.53 -37.93
C ALA A 410 9.74 -10.50 -39.03
N ASP A 411 8.79 -10.13 -39.89
CA ASP A 411 9.02 -9.12 -40.95
C ASP A 411 9.00 -7.71 -40.36
N PHE A 412 8.13 -7.43 -39.39
CA PHE A 412 8.16 -6.21 -38.58
C PHE A 412 9.49 -6.09 -37.83
N ALA A 413 9.95 -7.16 -37.18
CA ALA A 413 11.21 -7.16 -36.44
C ALA A 413 12.42 -6.89 -37.36
N LYS A 414 12.50 -7.55 -38.52
CA LYS A 414 13.60 -7.39 -39.51
C LYS A 414 13.59 -6.04 -40.21
N SER A 415 12.44 -5.58 -40.70
CA SER A 415 12.33 -4.39 -41.56
C SER A 415 12.58 -3.06 -40.83
N ASN A 416 12.50 -3.04 -39.50
CA ASN A 416 12.50 -1.80 -38.72
C ASN A 416 13.89 -1.27 -38.31
N ASN A 417 14.98 -1.99 -38.59
CA ASN A 417 16.37 -1.62 -38.22
C ASN A 417 16.56 -1.31 -36.72
N PHE A 418 16.08 -2.21 -35.85
CA PHE A 418 16.30 -2.12 -34.41
C PHE A 418 17.76 -2.44 -34.05
N SER A 419 18.31 -1.72 -33.06
CA SER A 419 19.68 -1.93 -32.58
C SER A 419 19.80 -3.13 -31.64
N TYR A 420 18.73 -3.38 -30.88
CA TYR A 420 18.48 -4.55 -30.04
C TYR A 420 16.98 -4.58 -29.70
N ALA A 421 16.52 -5.70 -29.15
CA ALA A 421 15.17 -5.87 -28.63
C ALA A 421 15.16 -6.32 -27.16
N VAL A 422 14.16 -5.89 -26.40
CA VAL A 422 13.82 -6.44 -25.08
C VAL A 422 12.46 -7.10 -25.19
N VAL A 423 12.40 -8.41 -24.94
CA VAL A 423 11.19 -9.23 -25.03
C VAL A 423 10.80 -9.67 -23.62
N VAL A 424 9.68 -9.19 -23.10
CA VAL A 424 9.20 -9.52 -21.75
C VAL A 424 7.95 -10.39 -21.85
N VAL A 425 8.07 -11.64 -21.41
CA VAL A 425 7.03 -12.68 -21.52
C VAL A 425 7.02 -13.54 -20.25
N GLY A 426 5.98 -14.33 -20.01
CA GLY A 426 5.83 -14.93 -18.70
C GLY A 426 4.60 -15.78 -18.43
N GLU A 427 4.40 -16.08 -17.16
CA GLU A 427 3.15 -16.62 -16.63
C GLU A 427 2.17 -15.49 -16.29
N HIS A 428 0.89 -15.67 -16.62
CA HIS A 428 -0.17 -14.81 -16.08
C HIS A 428 -0.25 -14.92 -14.54
N PRO A 429 -0.83 -13.91 -13.84
CA PRO A 429 -1.12 -13.99 -12.41
C PRO A 429 -1.93 -15.23 -12.01
N TYR A 430 -1.56 -15.82 -10.88
CA TYR A 430 -2.26 -16.93 -10.23
C TYR A 430 -1.95 -16.95 -8.72
N ALA A 431 -2.82 -17.58 -7.94
CA ALA A 431 -2.60 -17.92 -6.53
C ALA A 431 -3.26 -19.26 -6.17
N GLU A 432 -2.66 -19.99 -5.22
CA GLU A 432 -3.19 -21.26 -4.69
C GLU A 432 -3.42 -22.30 -5.81
N TYR A 433 -4.39 -23.21 -5.66
CA TYR A 433 -4.69 -24.28 -6.61
C TYR A 433 -4.86 -23.81 -8.07
N SER A 434 -5.26 -22.55 -8.32
CA SER A 434 -5.41 -21.98 -9.67
C SER A 434 -4.06 -21.88 -10.41
N GLY A 435 -2.95 -21.86 -9.67
CA GLY A 435 -1.60 -21.85 -10.22
C GLY A 435 -0.96 -23.22 -10.39
N ASP A 436 -1.63 -24.31 -9.98
CA ASP A 436 -1.09 -25.67 -10.12
C ASP A 436 -0.99 -26.04 -11.60
N ASN A 437 0.24 -26.24 -12.08
CA ASN A 437 0.52 -26.40 -13.51
C ASN A 437 1.51 -27.54 -13.73
N SER A 438 1.06 -28.62 -14.37
CA SER A 438 1.88 -29.79 -14.69
C SER A 438 2.90 -29.57 -15.80
N ASN A 439 2.69 -28.55 -16.65
CA ASN A 439 3.40 -28.36 -17.90
C ASN A 439 4.45 -27.25 -17.82
N LEU A 440 4.24 -26.27 -16.94
CA LEU A 440 5.16 -25.15 -16.64
C LEU A 440 5.65 -24.37 -17.88
N THR A 441 4.80 -24.25 -18.89
CA THR A 441 5.01 -23.37 -20.05
C THR A 441 4.53 -21.95 -19.74
N ILE A 442 5.18 -20.95 -20.34
CA ILE A 442 4.71 -19.56 -20.33
C ILE A 442 3.41 -19.40 -21.13
N ALA A 443 2.74 -18.25 -20.98
CA ALA A 443 1.52 -17.92 -21.71
C ALA A 443 1.80 -17.50 -23.17
N GLU A 444 0.84 -17.74 -24.06
CA GLU A 444 0.85 -17.24 -25.43
C GLU A 444 -0.08 -16.02 -25.61
N PRO A 445 0.28 -15.01 -26.44
CA PRO A 445 1.53 -14.92 -27.21
C PRO A 445 2.76 -14.64 -26.32
N GLY A 446 3.79 -15.46 -26.53
CA GLY A 446 5.02 -15.45 -25.75
C GLY A 446 6.16 -16.18 -26.45
N THR A 447 6.02 -17.48 -26.75
CA THR A 447 7.09 -18.24 -27.43
C THR A 447 7.19 -17.95 -28.91
N ASP A 448 6.06 -17.67 -29.58
CA ASP A 448 6.05 -17.09 -30.93
C ASP A 448 6.74 -15.72 -30.94
N THR A 449 6.51 -14.89 -29.92
CA THR A 449 7.11 -13.54 -29.82
C THR A 449 8.62 -13.61 -29.59
N ILE A 450 9.11 -14.52 -28.74
CA ILE A 450 10.56 -14.79 -28.60
C ILE A 450 11.14 -15.17 -29.97
N THR A 451 10.49 -16.09 -30.70
CA THR A 451 11.00 -16.61 -31.97
C THR A 451 11.04 -15.54 -33.06
N ASN A 452 9.93 -14.83 -33.28
CA ASN A 452 9.83 -13.76 -34.28
C ASN A 452 10.86 -12.64 -34.07
N VAL A 453 11.17 -12.29 -32.80
CA VAL A 453 12.08 -11.20 -32.47
C VAL A 453 13.54 -11.65 -32.43
N CYS A 454 13.86 -12.75 -31.76
CA CYS A 454 15.25 -13.19 -31.56
C CYS A 454 15.90 -13.72 -32.86
N ASP A 455 15.13 -14.36 -33.76
CA ASP A 455 15.61 -14.76 -35.10
C ASP A 455 15.80 -13.56 -36.05
N SER A 456 15.56 -12.33 -35.57
CA SER A 456 15.48 -11.10 -36.37
C SER A 456 16.41 -10.00 -35.87
N VAL A 457 16.57 -9.86 -34.54
CA VAL A 457 17.28 -8.78 -33.86
C VAL A 457 17.89 -9.33 -32.56
N LYS A 458 19.11 -8.94 -32.21
CA LYS A 458 19.74 -9.33 -30.93
C LYS A 458 18.80 -9.03 -29.76
N CYS A 459 18.45 -10.05 -28.98
CA CYS A 459 17.33 -9.98 -28.03
C CYS A 459 17.75 -10.26 -26.58
N VAL A 460 17.16 -9.49 -25.66
CA VAL A 460 17.15 -9.84 -24.23
C VAL A 460 15.75 -10.33 -23.89
N VAL A 461 15.62 -11.62 -23.53
CA VAL A 461 14.37 -12.15 -22.98
C VAL A 461 14.36 -11.98 -21.47
N VAL A 462 13.31 -11.34 -20.97
CA VAL A 462 13.02 -11.15 -19.55
C VAL A 462 11.80 -12.00 -19.20
N VAL A 463 12.01 -13.07 -18.42
CA VAL A 463 10.94 -14.00 -18.03
C VAL A 463 10.34 -13.56 -16.70
N VAL A 464 9.06 -13.20 -16.74
CA VAL A 464 8.22 -12.90 -15.58
C VAL A 464 7.49 -14.19 -15.18
N SER A 465 7.70 -14.69 -13.97
CA SER A 465 7.21 -16.02 -13.58
C SER A 465 7.27 -16.23 -12.07
N GLY A 466 6.35 -17.00 -11.49
CA GLY A 466 6.42 -17.33 -10.06
C GLY A 466 7.49 -18.38 -9.72
N ARG A 467 8.13 -18.97 -10.74
CA ARG A 467 8.89 -20.22 -10.65
C ARG A 467 9.74 -20.46 -11.91
N PRO A 468 10.68 -21.42 -11.90
CA PRO A 468 11.28 -21.94 -13.12
C PRO A 468 10.24 -22.50 -14.09
N VAL A 469 10.38 -22.18 -15.38
CA VAL A 469 9.48 -22.55 -16.48
C VAL A 469 10.22 -23.18 -17.66
N VAL A 470 9.51 -23.86 -18.55
CA VAL A 470 10.06 -24.45 -19.78
C VAL A 470 10.60 -23.36 -20.70
N ILE A 471 11.93 -23.25 -20.80
CA ILE A 471 12.65 -22.31 -21.68
C ILE A 471 13.64 -23.01 -22.63
N GLU A 472 13.93 -24.29 -22.39
CA GLU A 472 14.94 -25.08 -23.12
C GLU A 472 14.82 -25.05 -24.66
N PRO A 473 13.61 -25.11 -25.27
CA PRO A 473 13.48 -25.05 -26.73
C PRO A 473 13.97 -23.74 -27.35
N TYR A 474 13.82 -22.63 -26.63
CA TYR A 474 14.07 -21.26 -27.11
C TYR A 474 15.44 -20.73 -26.65
N LEU A 475 16.14 -21.45 -25.77
CA LEU A 475 17.43 -21.03 -25.25
C LEU A 475 18.59 -20.94 -26.29
N PRO A 476 18.55 -21.62 -27.46
CA PRO A 476 19.51 -21.37 -28.54
C PRO A 476 19.40 -19.96 -29.13
N GLN A 477 18.19 -19.57 -29.56
CA GLN A 477 17.88 -18.31 -30.27
C GLN A 477 17.96 -17.04 -29.40
N ILE A 478 17.77 -17.14 -28.08
CA ILE A 478 17.83 -15.99 -27.16
C ILE A 478 19.29 -15.56 -26.92
N ASP A 479 19.73 -14.33 -27.27
CA ASP A 479 21.11 -13.89 -26.92
C ASP A 479 21.32 -13.83 -25.39
N ALA A 480 20.43 -13.14 -24.68
CA ALA A 480 20.50 -12.97 -23.22
C ALA A 480 19.17 -13.28 -22.55
N LEU A 481 19.23 -13.98 -21.41
CA LEU A 481 18.05 -14.46 -20.67
C LEU A 481 18.13 -14.00 -19.21
N VAL A 482 17.10 -13.30 -18.75
CA VAL A 482 16.93 -12.83 -17.37
C VAL A 482 15.68 -13.47 -16.77
N ALA A 483 15.81 -14.12 -15.62
CA ALA A 483 14.67 -14.46 -14.77
C ALA A 483 14.35 -13.25 -13.88
N ALA A 484 13.17 -12.65 -14.07
CA ALA A 484 12.72 -11.49 -13.32
C ALA A 484 11.86 -11.82 -12.10
N TRP A 485 11.39 -13.08 -12.02
CA TRP A 485 10.39 -13.53 -11.05
C TRP A 485 9.09 -12.74 -11.19
N LEU A 486 8.45 -12.36 -10.07
CA LEU A 486 7.38 -11.38 -10.01
C LEU A 486 7.95 -10.12 -9.34
N PRO A 487 8.48 -9.13 -10.09
CA PRO A 487 9.17 -7.98 -9.52
C PRO A 487 8.25 -6.94 -8.83
N GLY A 488 6.93 -7.07 -8.91
CA GLY A 488 6.02 -6.10 -8.29
C GLY A 488 6.00 -4.76 -9.05
N THR A 489 5.65 -3.66 -8.37
CA THR A 489 5.38 -2.37 -9.03
C THR A 489 6.61 -1.67 -9.62
N GLU A 490 7.80 -1.92 -9.08
CA GLU A 490 8.97 -1.05 -9.26
C GLU A 490 9.86 -1.50 -10.44
N GLY A 491 9.25 -1.63 -11.62
CA GLY A 491 9.86 -2.14 -12.86
C GLY A 491 11.14 -1.43 -13.32
N HIS A 492 11.40 -0.20 -12.84
CA HIS A 492 12.68 0.48 -13.00
C HIS A 492 13.88 -0.33 -12.47
N GLY A 493 13.68 -1.23 -11.49
CA GLY A 493 14.73 -2.13 -11.02
C GLY A 493 15.20 -3.15 -12.07
N VAL A 494 14.39 -3.41 -13.11
CA VAL A 494 14.79 -4.21 -14.28
C VAL A 494 15.66 -3.36 -15.22
N ALA A 495 15.25 -2.13 -15.49
CA ALA A 495 16.03 -1.18 -16.30
C ALA A 495 17.42 -0.88 -15.67
N ASP A 496 17.50 -0.73 -14.35
CA ASP A 496 18.73 -0.49 -13.57
C ASP A 496 19.87 -1.45 -13.96
N VAL A 497 19.58 -2.74 -14.16
CA VAL A 497 20.60 -3.77 -14.49
C VAL A 497 20.68 -4.07 -15.98
N LEU A 498 19.57 -3.96 -16.74
CA LEU A 498 19.60 -4.11 -18.19
C LEU A 498 20.50 -3.07 -18.86
N PHE A 499 20.48 -1.83 -18.37
CA PHE A 499 21.31 -0.73 -18.89
C PHE A 499 22.60 -0.47 -18.09
N GLY A 500 22.91 -1.30 -17.10
CA GLY A 500 24.17 -1.26 -16.37
C GLY A 500 24.38 -0.02 -15.49
N ASP A 501 23.32 0.57 -14.94
CA ASP A 501 23.47 1.47 -13.78
C ASP A 501 23.90 0.67 -12.55
N TYR A 502 23.44 -0.60 -12.46
CA TYR A 502 23.81 -1.59 -11.47
C TYR A 502 24.23 -2.90 -12.13
N GLY A 503 25.02 -3.71 -11.43
CA GLY A 503 25.41 -5.05 -11.87
C GLY A 503 24.37 -6.09 -11.48
N PHE A 504 24.13 -7.09 -12.36
CA PHE A 504 23.41 -8.30 -11.98
C PHE A 504 24.14 -9.01 -10.85
N THR A 505 23.41 -9.37 -9.79
CA THR A 505 23.95 -10.04 -8.59
C THR A 505 23.05 -11.17 -8.06
N GLY A 506 21.82 -11.29 -8.56
CA GLY A 506 20.88 -12.34 -8.16
C GLY A 506 21.38 -13.74 -8.51
N LYS A 507 21.00 -14.72 -7.71
CA LYS A 507 21.30 -16.14 -7.87
C LYS A 507 20.01 -16.95 -7.72
N LEU A 508 19.88 -18.03 -8.47
CA LEU A 508 18.73 -18.93 -8.43
C LEU A 508 18.53 -19.53 -7.03
N SER A 509 17.47 -19.13 -6.32
CA SER A 509 17.03 -19.79 -5.07
C SER A 509 16.28 -21.11 -5.30
N ARG A 510 16.12 -21.51 -6.57
CA ARG A 510 15.42 -22.70 -7.05
C ARG A 510 16.16 -23.34 -8.22
N THR A 511 16.10 -24.65 -8.34
CA THR A 511 16.65 -25.40 -9.47
C THR A 511 15.82 -25.17 -10.73
N TRP A 512 16.46 -24.82 -11.85
CA TRP A 512 15.80 -24.76 -13.15
C TRP A 512 15.95 -26.12 -13.86
N PHE A 513 14.82 -26.76 -14.18
CA PHE A 513 14.77 -28.06 -14.86
C PHE A 513 14.96 -27.93 -16.38
N LYS A 514 15.28 -29.04 -17.06
CA LYS A 514 15.29 -29.16 -18.52
C LYS A 514 13.92 -29.54 -19.06
N THR A 515 13.27 -30.51 -18.42
CA THR A 515 11.88 -30.94 -18.72
C THR A 515 11.10 -31.18 -17.43
N VAL A 516 9.76 -31.06 -17.49
CA VAL A 516 8.90 -31.29 -16.32
C VAL A 516 8.87 -32.74 -15.84
N ASP A 517 9.28 -33.69 -16.68
CA ASP A 517 9.41 -35.11 -16.33
C ASP A 517 10.50 -35.37 -15.28
N GLN A 518 11.46 -34.45 -15.12
CA GLN A 518 12.47 -34.53 -14.06
C GLN A 518 11.90 -34.25 -12.66
N LEU A 519 10.70 -33.68 -12.56
CA LEU A 519 10.18 -33.13 -11.30
C LEU A 519 9.50 -34.19 -10.42
N PRO A 520 9.72 -34.19 -9.09
CA PRO A 520 10.55 -33.24 -8.34
C PRO A 520 12.05 -33.54 -8.44
N MET A 521 12.85 -32.48 -8.61
CA MET A 521 14.30 -32.50 -8.64
C MET A 521 14.82 -31.21 -7.99
N ASN A 522 15.60 -31.36 -6.92
CA ASN A 522 16.08 -30.28 -6.07
C ASN A 522 17.57 -30.48 -5.76
N VAL A 523 18.25 -29.42 -5.32
CA VAL A 523 19.66 -29.48 -4.95
C VAL A 523 19.93 -30.54 -3.87
N GLY A 524 20.84 -31.45 -4.18
CA GLY A 524 21.23 -32.57 -3.31
C GLY A 524 20.52 -33.91 -3.58
N ASP A 525 19.55 -33.96 -4.49
CA ASP A 525 18.93 -35.22 -4.94
C ASP A 525 19.92 -36.05 -5.79
N SER A 526 19.79 -37.38 -5.81
CA SER A 526 20.74 -38.26 -6.53
C SER A 526 20.59 -38.24 -8.06
N HIS A 527 19.46 -37.76 -8.56
CA HIS A 527 19.12 -37.63 -9.99
C HIS A 527 19.24 -36.18 -10.49
N TYR A 528 20.05 -35.35 -9.81
CA TYR A 528 20.17 -33.92 -10.07
C TYR A 528 20.85 -33.59 -11.41
N ASP A 529 20.06 -33.34 -12.44
CA ASP A 529 20.48 -32.97 -13.79
C ASP A 529 19.77 -31.68 -14.29
N PRO A 530 20.05 -30.52 -13.67
CA PRO A 530 19.35 -29.26 -13.96
C PRO A 530 19.75 -28.65 -15.31
N ARG A 531 18.94 -27.70 -15.82
CA ARG A 531 19.39 -26.79 -16.87
C ARG A 531 20.24 -25.66 -16.31
N PHE A 532 19.75 -25.02 -15.25
CA PHE A 532 20.50 -24.07 -14.45
C PHE A 532 20.42 -24.52 -13.00
N ALA A 533 21.58 -24.82 -12.41
CA ALA A 533 21.67 -25.34 -11.05
C ALA A 533 21.24 -24.28 -10.01
N PHE A 534 20.82 -24.75 -8.85
CA PHE A 534 20.63 -23.92 -7.66
C PHE A 534 21.88 -23.08 -7.39
N GLY A 535 21.70 -21.80 -7.10
CA GLY A 535 22.79 -20.82 -6.92
C GLY A 535 23.43 -20.32 -8.22
N HIS A 536 23.00 -20.77 -9.40
CA HIS A 536 23.46 -20.21 -10.68
C HIS A 536 22.98 -18.76 -10.86
N GLY A 537 23.77 -17.96 -11.57
CA GLY A 537 23.45 -16.59 -11.95
C GLY A 537 24.71 -15.86 -12.37
N LEU A 538 24.74 -15.36 -13.60
CA LEU A 538 25.84 -14.56 -14.14
C LEU A 538 25.85 -13.16 -13.49
N GLU A 539 27.02 -12.54 -13.46
CA GLU A 539 27.22 -11.20 -12.89
C GLU A 539 27.63 -10.22 -13.98
N THR A 540 27.21 -8.95 -13.85
CA THR A 540 27.70 -7.85 -14.68
C THR A 540 28.29 -6.75 -13.80
N LYS A 541 29.10 -5.87 -14.39
CA LYS A 541 29.61 -4.67 -13.73
C LYS A 541 28.80 -3.44 -14.19
N PRO A 542 28.61 -2.43 -13.33
CA PRO A 542 28.08 -1.13 -13.77
C PRO A 542 28.94 -0.51 -14.88
N ASN A 543 28.32 0.26 -15.76
CA ASN A 543 28.99 0.96 -16.84
C ASN A 543 29.93 2.05 -16.28
N THR A 544 31.20 2.02 -16.68
CA THR A 544 32.28 2.86 -16.11
C THR A 544 32.16 4.35 -16.38
N GLY A 545 31.18 4.81 -17.18
CA GLY A 545 30.81 6.23 -17.26
C GLY A 545 30.07 6.75 -16.02
N ASN A 546 29.41 5.87 -15.25
CA ASN A 546 28.62 6.24 -14.07
C ASN A 546 29.45 6.24 -12.76
N GLU A 547 30.79 6.22 -12.83
CA GLU A 547 31.57 6.60 -11.65
C GLU A 547 31.22 8.04 -11.21
N GLU A 548 30.87 8.96 -12.12
CA GLU A 548 30.37 10.29 -11.73
C GLU A 548 28.98 10.27 -11.07
N ALA A 549 28.14 9.24 -11.27
CA ALA A 549 26.88 9.08 -10.53
C ALA A 549 27.15 8.56 -9.10
N ALA A 550 28.03 7.56 -8.96
CA ALA A 550 28.52 7.08 -7.67
C ALA A 550 29.36 8.14 -6.92
N VAL A 551 30.01 9.05 -7.65
CA VAL A 551 30.75 10.21 -7.13
C VAL A 551 29.83 11.40 -6.91
N TYR A 552 28.66 11.55 -7.55
CA TYR A 552 27.70 12.58 -7.12
C TYR A 552 27.16 12.27 -5.73
N ASP A 553 26.77 11.02 -5.46
CA ASP A 553 26.38 10.57 -4.13
C ASP A 553 27.57 10.69 -3.14
N LYS A 554 28.72 10.09 -3.44
CA LYS A 554 29.91 10.18 -2.58
C LYS A 554 30.46 11.60 -2.40
N GLN A 555 30.41 12.50 -3.38
CA GLN A 555 31.01 13.84 -3.32
C GLN A 555 30.00 14.90 -2.86
N TYR A 556 28.70 14.61 -2.87
CA TYR A 556 27.71 15.37 -2.11
C TYR A 556 27.80 14.97 -0.62
N LEU A 557 27.78 13.67 -0.32
CA LEU A 557 27.99 13.15 1.03
C LEU A 557 29.37 13.56 1.59
N HIS A 558 30.46 13.43 0.84
CA HIS A 558 31.79 13.80 1.33
C HIS A 558 32.02 15.31 1.41
N ARG A 559 31.30 16.14 0.63
CA ARG A 559 31.27 17.60 0.88
C ARG A 559 30.47 17.95 2.13
N LEU A 560 29.37 17.24 2.39
CA LEU A 560 28.65 17.34 3.66
C LEU A 560 29.52 16.85 4.82
N GLU A 561 30.23 15.73 4.70
CA GLU A 561 31.20 15.24 5.71
C GLU A 561 32.34 16.23 5.93
N LEU A 562 32.92 16.83 4.88
CA LEU A 562 34.01 17.80 5.04
C LEU A 562 33.52 19.12 5.64
N GLN A 563 32.37 19.65 5.21
CA GLN A 563 31.79 20.86 5.80
C GLN A 563 31.27 20.62 7.22
N TRP A 564 30.71 19.44 7.51
CA TRP A 564 30.28 19.05 8.84
C TRP A 564 31.48 18.71 9.74
N SER A 565 32.56 18.12 9.22
CA SER A 565 33.80 17.86 9.96
C SER A 565 34.55 19.15 10.29
N LEU A 566 34.61 20.13 9.36
CA LEU A 566 35.07 21.48 9.68
C LEU A 566 34.15 22.11 10.72
N ALA A 567 32.83 22.16 10.50
CA ALA A 567 31.89 22.77 11.44
C ALA A 567 31.88 22.09 12.82
N CYS A 568 32.13 20.78 12.90
CA CYS A 568 32.29 20.03 14.14
C CYS A 568 33.67 20.25 14.78
N THR A 569 34.73 20.45 14.00
CA THR A 569 36.06 20.79 14.52
C THR A 569 36.04 22.21 15.09
N GLU A 570 35.55 23.18 14.33
CA GLU A 570 35.32 24.56 14.76
C GLU A 570 34.37 24.63 15.98
N ALA A 571 33.28 23.85 15.98
CA ALA A 571 32.39 23.77 17.14
C ALA A 571 33.04 23.09 18.34
N ARG A 572 33.92 22.09 18.15
CA ARG A 572 34.64 21.45 19.25
C ARG A 572 35.69 22.38 19.84
N GLU A 573 36.48 23.07 19.02
CA GLU A 573 37.42 24.10 19.46
C GLU A 573 36.70 25.26 20.19
N ALA A 574 35.55 25.70 19.67
CA ALA A 574 34.70 26.71 20.31
C ALA A 574 33.97 26.23 21.59
N LEU A 575 33.91 24.93 21.86
CA LEU A 575 33.38 24.34 23.10
C LEU A 575 34.51 23.97 24.09
N GLU A 576 35.69 23.58 23.60
CA GLU A 576 36.88 23.24 24.39
C GLU A 576 37.70 24.48 24.80
N GLY A 577 37.39 25.66 24.24
CA GLY A 577 37.79 26.96 24.78
C GLY A 577 39.28 27.31 24.64
N HIS A 578 39.95 26.74 23.64
CA HIS A 578 41.36 27.02 23.35
C HIS A 578 41.51 28.14 22.30
N GLU A 579 42.55 28.98 22.42
CA GLU A 579 42.85 29.96 21.38
C GLU A 579 43.38 29.28 20.10
N PRO A 580 43.01 29.76 18.90
CA PRO A 580 43.44 29.15 17.64
C PRO A 580 44.93 29.40 17.38
N HIS A 581 45.76 28.39 17.65
CA HIS A 581 47.16 28.39 17.24
C HIS A 581 47.25 28.29 15.72
N LYS A 582 47.78 29.36 15.10
CA LYS A 582 48.06 29.47 13.66
C LYS A 582 48.79 28.22 13.13
N ASN A 583 48.19 27.52 12.17
CA ASN A 583 48.78 27.25 10.84
C ASN A 583 47.93 26.22 10.06
N LEU A 584 47.03 26.71 9.20
CA LEU A 584 46.65 26.02 7.96
C LEU A 584 46.64 27.07 6.85
N VAL A 585 47.19 26.72 5.69
CA VAL A 585 47.59 27.67 4.64
C VAL A 585 46.58 27.67 3.49
N GLU A 586 46.52 28.81 2.82
CA GLU A 586 45.81 29.17 1.59
C GLU A 586 45.53 28.00 0.62
N LEU A 587 44.30 27.99 0.09
CA LEU A 587 44.06 27.67 -1.32
C LEU A 587 42.86 28.53 -1.80
N GLU A 588 43.15 29.73 -2.28
CA GLU A 588 42.16 30.57 -2.98
C GLU A 588 41.91 30.07 -4.41
N GLY A 589 40.73 30.37 -4.95
CA GLY A 589 40.52 30.46 -6.40
C GLY A 589 39.41 29.62 -7.00
N ILE A 590 38.22 30.20 -7.13
CA ILE A 590 37.46 30.38 -8.39
C ILE A 590 36.27 31.32 -8.09
N GLN A 591 35.89 32.15 -9.07
CA GLN A 591 35.07 33.36 -8.85
C GLN A 591 33.56 33.11 -8.90
N SER A 592 32.81 33.94 -8.18
CA SER A 592 31.33 34.02 -8.23
C SER A 592 30.87 35.41 -8.68
N ASN A 593 29.95 35.48 -9.65
CA ASN A 593 29.38 36.73 -10.16
C ASN A 593 27.85 36.81 -9.96
N GLU A 594 27.36 38.02 -9.59
CA GLU A 594 26.07 38.65 -9.98
C GLU A 594 24.75 37.91 -9.64
N PHE A 595 23.69 38.46 -9.01
CA PHE A 595 23.29 39.76 -8.41
C PHE A 595 22.24 39.45 -7.30
N SER A 596 21.80 40.26 -6.31
CA SER A 596 21.81 41.68 -5.90
C SER A 596 20.40 42.33 -5.85
N TYR A 597 20.13 43.09 -4.76
CA TYR A 597 18.88 43.81 -4.39
C TYR A 597 17.71 42.89 -3.92
N ALA A 598 16.67 43.33 -3.18
CA ALA A 598 16.26 44.66 -2.66
C ALA A 598 15.64 44.57 -1.22
N ILE A 599 15.21 45.70 -0.62
CA ILE A 599 14.47 45.78 0.67
C ILE A 599 13.40 46.90 0.61
N VAL A 600 12.17 46.66 1.13
CA VAL A 600 11.17 47.68 1.54
C VAL A 600 10.41 47.17 2.80
N VAL A 601 9.77 48.05 3.59
CA VAL A 601 9.21 47.81 4.95
C VAL A 601 7.84 48.51 5.13
N VAL A 602 7.11 48.24 6.24
CA VAL A 602 5.83 48.85 6.75
C VAL A 602 4.54 48.18 6.19
N GLY A 603 3.44 47.94 6.94
CA GLY A 603 3.11 48.06 8.38
C GLY A 603 1.59 47.83 8.67
N GLU A 604 1.18 47.58 9.93
CA GLU A 604 -0.22 47.45 10.43
C GLU A 604 -0.96 48.82 10.60
N PRO A 605 -2.28 49.00 10.95
CA PRO A 605 -3.26 48.13 11.68
C PRO A 605 -4.76 48.17 11.13
N PRO A 606 -5.89 48.32 11.90
CA PRO A 606 -6.75 47.31 12.58
C PRO A 606 -8.29 47.35 12.22
N TYR A 607 -9.21 47.05 13.19
CA TYR A 607 -10.71 47.09 13.27
C TYR A 607 -11.47 45.73 13.16
N ALA A 608 -12.68 45.47 13.73
CA ALA A 608 -13.41 45.90 14.96
C ALA A 608 -14.73 45.04 15.18
N GLU A 609 -15.47 45.22 16.30
CA GLU A 609 -16.65 44.43 16.77
C GLU A 609 -18.05 45.02 16.43
N THR A 610 -19.14 44.20 16.48
CA THR A 610 -20.55 44.63 16.76
C THR A 610 -21.49 43.48 17.23
N ASN A 611 -22.60 43.87 17.90
CA ASN A 611 -23.65 43.09 18.64
C ASN A 611 -25.07 43.46 18.11
N ASP A 612 -26.26 42.97 18.52
CA ASP A 612 -26.93 41.78 19.17
C ASP A 612 -28.42 42.23 19.40
N ASP A 613 -29.54 41.53 19.72
CA ASP A 613 -30.03 40.20 20.17
C ASP A 613 -31.50 40.03 19.63
N SER A 614 -32.16 38.85 19.72
CA SER A 614 -33.62 38.74 20.03
C SER A 614 -34.18 37.31 20.19
N LEU A 615 -35.26 37.16 21.00
CA LEU A 615 -35.84 35.90 21.52
C LEU A 615 -37.35 35.71 21.24
N SER A 616 -37.83 34.46 21.17
CA SER A 616 -39.22 34.05 21.51
C SER A 616 -39.34 32.53 21.82
N THR A 617 -40.40 32.11 22.53
CA THR A 617 -40.65 30.75 23.08
C THR A 617 -41.86 30.05 22.41
N THR A 618 -42.21 28.75 22.55
CA THR A 618 -42.33 27.82 23.71
C THR A 618 -42.21 26.31 23.32
N ILE A 619 -42.28 25.38 24.30
CA ILE A 619 -41.99 23.91 24.19
C ILE A 619 -43.19 23.04 24.65
N PRO A 620 -43.35 21.78 24.16
CA PRO A 620 -43.18 20.60 25.04
C PRO A 620 -42.40 19.39 24.39
N GLU A 621 -41.91 18.47 25.23
CA GLU A 621 -41.00 17.32 24.91
C GLU A 621 -41.66 15.93 25.03
N PRO A 622 -41.01 14.77 24.67
CA PRO A 622 -39.64 14.50 24.12
C PRO A 622 -39.69 13.92 22.67
N GLY A 623 -38.67 13.29 22.00
CA GLY A 623 -37.36 12.69 22.36
C GLY A 623 -37.42 11.14 22.51
N PRO A 624 -36.37 10.31 22.22
CA PRO A 624 -34.95 10.58 21.89
C PRO A 624 -34.45 9.92 20.55
N SER A 625 -33.24 10.13 20.01
CA SER A 625 -32.26 11.24 20.11
C SER A 625 -31.16 11.09 19.05
N THR A 626 -30.92 12.12 18.23
CA THR A 626 -29.76 12.22 17.33
C THR A 626 -29.23 13.67 17.32
N TYR A 627 -27.90 13.80 17.33
CA TYR A 627 -27.05 14.98 17.07
C TYR A 627 -27.61 16.41 17.23
N HIS A 628 -26.93 17.25 18.04
CA HIS A 628 -26.03 18.28 17.48
C HIS A 628 -25.14 18.96 18.55
N TYR A 629 -24.20 19.79 18.09
CA TYR A 629 -23.26 20.58 18.89
C TYR A 629 -23.96 21.74 19.64
N GLN A 630 -23.49 22.00 20.86
CA GLN A 630 -23.43 23.38 21.39
C GLN A 630 -22.07 23.63 22.06
N ARG A 631 -21.45 24.76 21.74
CA ARG A 631 -20.36 25.33 22.54
C ARG A 631 -20.97 26.07 23.73
N MET A 632 -20.57 25.72 24.94
CA MET A 632 -20.48 26.68 26.04
C MET A 632 -19.10 26.60 26.69
N GLN A 633 -18.58 27.75 27.11
CA GLN A 633 -17.23 27.87 27.65
C GLN A 633 -17.21 27.41 29.12
N GLY A 634 -16.48 26.33 29.40
CA GLY A 634 -16.21 25.82 30.75
C GLY A 634 -14.71 25.62 30.93
N SER A 635 -13.97 26.71 31.09
CA SER A 635 -12.51 26.71 31.05
C SER A 635 -11.87 26.08 32.31
N GLN A 636 -11.29 24.88 32.16
CA GLN A 636 -10.18 24.45 33.00
C GLN A 636 -8.94 24.12 32.15
N VAL A 637 -7.93 24.95 32.37
CA VAL A 637 -6.66 25.03 31.64
C VAL A 637 -5.75 23.85 31.98
N MET A 638 -5.16 23.23 30.96
CA MET A 638 -3.90 22.46 31.08
C MET A 638 -2.81 23.19 30.28
N VAL A 639 -2.19 24.13 30.97
CA VAL A 639 -0.98 24.94 30.68
C VAL A 639 -0.37 24.77 29.28
N PRO A 640 -0.58 25.73 28.34
CA PRO A 640 0.36 25.92 27.24
C PRO A 640 1.71 26.44 27.77
N PHE A 641 2.79 26.25 27.02
CA PHE A 641 4.06 26.92 27.30
C PHE A 641 3.86 28.43 27.29
N ASP A 642 4.20 29.12 28.38
CA ASP A 642 4.06 30.57 28.44
C ASP A 642 5.14 31.25 27.59
N HIS A 643 4.73 31.74 26.43
CA HIS A 643 5.59 32.53 25.54
C HIS A 643 6.12 33.79 26.24
N THR A 644 5.38 34.36 27.20
CA THR A 644 5.80 35.51 28.00
C THR A 644 6.96 35.13 28.91
N GLU A 645 6.84 34.04 29.67
CA GLU A 645 7.90 33.54 30.54
C GLU A 645 9.17 33.14 29.74
N PHE A 646 9.02 32.52 28.57
CA PHE A 646 10.15 32.21 27.70
C PHE A 646 10.83 33.47 27.12
N ILE A 647 10.04 34.47 26.71
CA ILE A 647 10.56 35.78 26.25
C ILE A 647 11.22 36.54 27.40
N ASP A 648 10.68 36.51 28.62
CA ASP A 648 11.29 37.15 29.78
C ASP A 648 12.56 36.42 30.24
N VAL A 649 12.63 35.09 30.16
CA VAL A 649 13.86 34.33 30.39
C VAL A 649 14.94 34.73 29.38
N LEU A 650 14.64 34.75 28.08
CA LEU A 650 15.57 35.20 27.04
C LEU A 650 15.97 36.67 27.23
N THR A 651 15.02 37.55 27.51
CA THR A 651 15.24 38.98 27.73
C THR A 651 16.11 39.23 28.98
N ASN A 652 15.92 38.45 30.05
CA ASN A 652 16.78 38.52 31.24
C ASN A 652 18.18 37.92 31.00
N LEU A 653 18.32 36.89 30.16
CA LEU A 653 19.61 36.34 29.77
C LEU A 653 20.41 37.31 28.88
N VAL A 654 19.73 38.07 28.02
CA VAL A 654 20.34 39.18 27.24
C VAL A 654 20.68 40.36 28.16
N LYS A 655 19.76 40.84 29.00
CA LYS A 655 20.01 41.94 29.96
C LYS A 655 21.13 41.64 30.98
N LYS A 656 21.47 40.37 31.20
CA LYS A 656 22.58 39.92 32.05
C LYS A 656 23.88 39.60 31.28
N ASN A 657 23.94 39.90 29.98
CA ASN A 657 25.06 39.58 29.07
C ASN A 657 25.42 38.08 28.93
N ASN A 658 24.58 37.16 29.41
CA ASN A 658 24.83 35.72 29.29
C ASN A 658 24.57 35.19 27.87
N ILE A 659 23.72 35.87 27.08
CA ILE A 659 23.48 35.58 25.67
C ILE A 659 23.48 36.92 24.91
N THR A 660 24.24 37.01 23.82
CA THR A 660 24.24 38.19 22.94
C THR A 660 23.07 38.13 21.95
N MET A 661 22.53 39.28 21.54
CA MET A 661 21.48 39.33 20.51
C MET A 661 21.90 38.62 19.20
N SER A 662 23.17 38.72 18.81
CA SER A 662 23.74 37.97 17.68
C SER A 662 23.54 36.45 17.77
N ARG A 663 23.55 35.86 18.97
CA ARG A 663 23.27 34.43 19.19
C ARG A 663 21.78 34.09 18.95
N ILE A 664 20.87 34.96 19.38
CA ILE A 664 19.42 34.80 19.16
C ILE A 664 19.08 35.00 17.68
N ASP A 665 19.61 36.06 17.07
CA ASP A 665 19.52 36.33 15.62
C ASP A 665 19.98 35.12 14.80
N ASN A 666 21.10 34.49 15.17
CA ASN A 666 21.58 33.29 14.48
C ASN A 666 20.66 32.07 14.69
N ALA A 667 20.07 31.89 15.87
CA ALA A 667 19.09 30.83 16.09
C ALA A 667 17.82 31.04 15.26
N VAL A 668 17.27 32.26 15.25
CA VAL A 668 16.09 32.62 14.46
C VAL A 668 16.38 32.50 12.96
N ARG A 669 17.55 32.99 12.48
CA ARG A 669 17.98 32.82 11.08
C ARG A 669 18.17 31.35 10.69
N ARG A 670 18.62 30.48 11.60
CA ARG A 670 18.71 29.03 11.37
C ARG A 670 17.32 28.38 11.26
N ILE A 671 16.38 28.73 12.14
CA ILE A 671 14.99 28.24 12.08
C ILE A 671 14.27 28.72 10.82
N LEU A 672 14.42 30.00 10.45
CA LEU A 672 13.85 30.55 9.22
C LEU A 672 14.49 29.97 7.96
N ARG A 673 15.82 29.74 7.95
CA ARG A 673 16.48 29.00 6.86
C ARG A 673 16.01 27.55 6.75
N ALA A 674 15.82 26.84 7.86
CA ALA A 674 15.26 25.49 7.84
C ALA A 674 13.86 25.49 7.21
N LYS A 675 12.97 26.41 7.64
CA LYS A 675 11.63 26.54 7.04
C LYS A 675 11.67 26.91 5.54
N PHE A 676 12.57 27.80 5.11
CA PHE A 676 12.75 28.12 3.69
C PHE A 676 13.29 26.92 2.88
N MET A 677 14.31 26.22 3.37
CA MET A 677 14.90 25.07 2.65
C MET A 677 14.02 23.81 2.65
N MET A 678 13.05 23.72 3.57
CA MET A 678 12.04 22.65 3.59
C MET A 678 10.74 23.03 2.85
N GLY A 679 10.66 24.19 2.19
CA GLY A 679 9.42 24.66 1.56
C GLY A 679 8.28 24.97 2.54
N LEU A 680 8.52 25.06 3.85
CA LEU A 680 7.49 25.26 4.90
C LEU A 680 6.93 26.70 4.98
N PHE A 681 7.16 27.51 3.94
CA PHE A 681 6.44 28.75 3.66
C PHE A 681 5.64 28.69 2.35
N GLU A 682 5.84 27.64 1.56
CA GLU A 682 4.96 27.28 0.44
C GLU A 682 3.82 26.40 0.97
N ASN A 683 2.69 26.43 0.29
CA ASN A 683 1.40 26.15 0.90
C ASN A 683 1.07 24.64 0.89
N PRO A 684 0.74 24.00 2.03
CA PRO A 684 0.23 22.62 2.05
C PRO A 684 -1.03 22.39 1.19
N MET A 685 -1.76 23.45 0.81
CA MET A 685 -2.85 23.33 -0.17
C MET A 685 -2.37 23.08 -1.61
N ALA A 686 -1.09 23.29 -1.95
CA ALA A 686 -0.57 23.16 -3.32
C ALA A 686 -0.68 21.73 -3.87
N ASP A 687 -0.33 20.73 -3.06
CA ASP A 687 -0.42 19.31 -3.42
C ASP A 687 -1.90 18.87 -3.58
N TYR A 688 -2.76 19.37 -2.68
CA TYR A 688 -4.20 19.12 -2.76
C TYR A 688 -4.84 19.81 -3.98
N SER A 689 -4.40 21.02 -4.37
CA SER A 689 -4.83 21.62 -5.63
C SER A 689 -4.35 20.82 -6.85
N LEU A 690 -3.12 20.33 -6.87
CA LEU A 690 -2.61 19.54 -8.00
C LEU A 690 -3.42 18.25 -8.21
N ALA A 691 -3.73 17.52 -7.13
CA ALA A 691 -4.58 16.33 -7.20
C ALA A 691 -6.00 16.67 -7.70
N ARG A 692 -6.57 17.80 -7.28
CA ARG A 692 -7.91 18.25 -7.72
C ARG A 692 -7.92 18.76 -9.15
N ASP A 693 -6.87 19.45 -9.60
CA ASP A 693 -6.76 19.93 -10.98
C ASP A 693 -6.62 18.75 -11.96
N LEU A 694 -5.87 17.70 -11.59
CA LEU A 694 -5.80 16.44 -12.34
C LEU A 694 -7.14 15.68 -12.34
N GLY A 695 -7.84 15.62 -11.20
CA GLY A 695 -9.19 15.02 -11.12
C GLY A 695 -10.21 15.77 -12.00
N ARG A 696 -10.19 17.10 -11.95
CA ARG A 696 -10.99 18.00 -12.80
C ARG A 696 -10.67 17.82 -14.29
N GLU A 697 -9.41 17.60 -14.63
CA GLU A 697 -8.98 17.26 -16.00
C GLU A 697 -9.48 15.88 -16.46
N ALA A 698 -9.43 14.86 -15.60
CA ALA A 698 -9.98 13.54 -15.91
C ALA A 698 -11.51 13.60 -16.12
N VAL A 699 -12.23 14.40 -15.33
CA VAL A 699 -13.67 14.62 -15.52
C VAL A 699 -13.95 15.35 -16.83
N ARG A 700 -13.36 16.53 -17.08
CA ARG A 700 -13.68 17.34 -18.27
C ARG A 700 -13.37 16.64 -19.60
N THR A 701 -12.41 15.70 -19.62
CA THR A 701 -12.02 14.94 -20.82
C THR A 701 -12.78 13.62 -21.01
N SER A 702 -13.43 13.09 -19.96
CA SER A 702 -14.21 11.83 -20.04
C SER A 702 -15.71 12.03 -20.34
N LEU A 703 -16.23 13.24 -20.16
CA LEU A 703 -17.64 13.57 -20.42
C LEU A 703 -17.98 13.51 -21.91
N VAL A 704 -19.08 12.80 -22.22
CA VAL A 704 -19.55 12.59 -23.59
C VAL A 704 -20.88 13.31 -23.80
N LEU A 705 -20.92 14.22 -24.77
CA LEU A 705 -22.16 14.84 -25.23
C LEU A 705 -22.82 13.93 -26.28
N LEU A 706 -24.07 13.53 -26.05
CA LEU A 706 -24.81 12.59 -26.88
C LEU A 706 -25.82 13.29 -27.79
N GLU A 707 -26.52 14.31 -27.27
CA GLU A 707 -27.50 15.17 -27.96
C GLU A 707 -27.31 16.64 -27.57
N ASN A 708 -27.62 17.58 -28.48
CA ASN A 708 -27.38 19.02 -28.29
C ASN A 708 -28.34 19.94 -29.10
N GLY A 709 -29.64 19.71 -28.99
CA GLY A 709 -30.70 20.54 -29.58
C GLY A 709 -31.16 20.11 -30.98
N GLU A 710 -32.39 20.49 -31.35
CA GLU A 710 -33.06 20.04 -32.58
C GLU A 710 -32.43 20.56 -33.91
N SER A 711 -31.41 21.42 -33.87
CA SER A 711 -30.70 21.85 -35.08
C SER A 711 -29.24 22.24 -34.80
N ALA A 712 -28.38 22.02 -35.78
CA ALA A 712 -26.96 22.41 -35.73
C ALA A 712 -26.74 23.94 -35.76
N ASP A 713 -27.78 24.73 -36.07
CA ASP A 713 -27.72 26.19 -36.17
C ASP A 713 -28.02 26.91 -34.84
N GLU A 714 -28.69 26.25 -33.87
CA GLU A 714 -28.91 26.74 -32.50
C GLU A 714 -28.58 25.67 -31.43
N PRO A 715 -27.29 25.32 -31.23
CA PRO A 715 -26.87 24.38 -30.19
C PRO A 715 -27.14 24.92 -28.78
N LEU A 716 -27.51 24.05 -27.83
CA LEU A 716 -27.74 24.44 -26.43
C LEU A 716 -26.42 24.69 -25.67
N PHE A 717 -25.39 23.90 -25.97
CA PHE A 717 -24.05 24.12 -25.41
C PHE A 717 -23.23 25.13 -26.22
N PRO A 718 -22.50 26.05 -25.55
CA PRO A 718 -22.30 26.15 -24.10
C PRO A 718 -23.42 26.92 -23.38
N LEU A 719 -23.78 26.49 -22.16
CA LEU A 719 -24.80 27.14 -21.34
C LEU A 719 -24.42 28.56 -20.95
N GLN A 720 -25.42 29.43 -20.84
CA GLN A 720 -25.22 30.83 -20.46
C GLN A 720 -24.93 30.96 -18.96
N LYS A 721 -23.67 31.24 -18.61
CA LYS A 721 -23.25 31.56 -17.23
C LYS A 721 -24.05 32.70 -16.59
N LYS A 722 -24.54 33.65 -17.39
CA LYS A 722 -25.36 34.77 -16.92
C LYS A 722 -26.80 34.60 -17.38
N ALA A 723 -27.68 34.24 -16.45
CA ALA A 723 -29.11 34.10 -16.67
C ALA A 723 -29.89 34.65 -15.47
N PRO A 724 -31.11 35.19 -15.60
CA PRO A 724 -31.85 35.70 -14.45
C PRO A 724 -32.05 34.68 -13.32
N LYS A 725 -32.38 33.43 -13.69
CA LYS A 725 -32.68 32.35 -12.75
C LYS A 725 -32.58 30.99 -13.45
N ILE A 726 -31.98 30.00 -12.79
CA ILE A 726 -31.77 28.64 -13.33
C ILE A 726 -32.17 27.58 -12.30
N LEU A 727 -32.48 26.37 -12.77
CA LEU A 727 -32.80 25.22 -11.92
C LEU A 727 -31.69 24.17 -11.98
N VAL A 728 -31.31 23.66 -10.81
CA VAL A 728 -30.55 22.42 -10.67
C VAL A 728 -31.43 21.40 -9.94
N ALA A 729 -31.56 20.20 -10.51
CA ALA A 729 -32.44 19.15 -10.01
C ALA A 729 -31.83 17.75 -10.19
N GLY A 730 -32.52 16.74 -9.65
CA GLY A 730 -32.12 15.33 -9.63
C GLY A 730 -31.22 14.95 -8.45
N SER A 731 -31.41 13.73 -7.95
CA SER A 731 -30.80 13.17 -6.73
C SER A 731 -29.28 12.94 -6.78
N HIS A 732 -28.65 13.15 -7.94
CA HIS A 732 -27.19 13.11 -8.11
C HIS A 732 -26.55 14.50 -8.14
N SER A 733 -27.33 15.57 -8.27
CA SER A 733 -26.79 16.93 -8.42
C SER A 733 -26.04 17.43 -7.18
N ASN A 734 -26.54 17.14 -5.98
CA ASN A 734 -25.92 17.53 -4.70
C ASN A 734 -25.33 16.33 -3.93
N ASN A 735 -24.73 15.39 -4.66
CA ASN A 735 -24.25 14.11 -4.15
C ASN A 735 -22.74 13.94 -4.49
N LEU A 736 -21.96 13.37 -3.57
CA LEU A 736 -20.55 12.96 -3.77
C LEU A 736 -20.38 11.43 -3.70
N GLY A 737 -21.48 10.69 -3.58
CA GLY A 737 -21.49 9.25 -3.39
C GLY A 737 -21.16 8.47 -4.65
N GLY A 738 -20.26 7.50 -4.51
CA GLY A 738 -19.99 6.44 -5.48
C GLY A 738 -19.57 5.16 -4.77
N GLY A 739 -19.69 4.02 -5.45
CA GLY A 739 -19.12 2.76 -4.97
C GLY A 739 -17.62 2.91 -4.69
N TRP A 740 -17.10 2.18 -3.69
CA TRP A 740 -15.71 2.27 -3.22
C TRP A 740 -15.21 3.64 -2.72
N THR A 741 -16.03 4.71 -2.75
CA THR A 741 -15.58 6.08 -2.44
C THR A 741 -15.39 6.32 -0.92
N MET A 742 -16.16 5.61 -0.09
CA MET A 742 -16.12 5.71 1.38
C MET A 742 -16.47 4.38 2.06
N GLU A 743 -17.48 3.68 1.53
CA GLU A 743 -17.82 2.30 1.86
C GLU A 743 -17.82 1.45 0.58
N TRP A 744 -17.82 0.12 0.72
CA TRP A 744 -17.83 -0.85 -0.38
C TRP A 744 -18.90 -0.51 -1.43
N GLN A 745 -20.17 -0.45 -1.02
CA GLN A 745 -21.30 -0.06 -1.88
C GLN A 745 -21.40 1.46 -2.13
N GLY A 746 -20.59 2.25 -1.44
CA GLY A 746 -20.74 3.71 -1.40
C GLY A 746 -21.91 4.17 -0.54
N LEU A 747 -21.99 5.49 -0.33
CA LEU A 747 -23.05 6.14 0.43
C LEU A 747 -23.52 7.40 -0.32
N SER A 748 -24.83 7.59 -0.44
CA SER A 748 -25.40 8.82 -0.98
C SER A 748 -25.29 9.98 0.00
N GLY A 749 -24.83 11.14 -0.48
CA GLY A 749 -24.74 12.39 0.27
C GLY A 749 -23.51 13.22 -0.08
N ASN A 750 -23.40 14.39 0.53
CA ASN A 750 -22.32 15.36 0.32
C ASN A 750 -21.53 15.72 1.61
N ASN A 751 -21.98 15.24 2.77
CA ASN A 751 -21.39 15.53 4.08
C ASN A 751 -20.35 14.49 4.54
N LEU A 752 -19.99 13.52 3.69
CA LEU A 752 -19.22 12.32 4.06
C LEU A 752 -17.76 12.32 3.55
N THR A 753 -17.44 13.15 2.55
CA THR A 753 -16.11 13.28 1.96
C THR A 753 -15.88 14.70 1.45
N TYR A 754 -14.62 15.06 1.14
CA TYR A 754 -14.26 16.37 0.64
C TYR A 754 -14.29 16.40 -0.89
N GLY A 755 -15.14 17.23 -1.48
CA GLY A 755 -15.29 17.41 -2.92
C GLY A 755 -16.22 18.59 -3.25
N THR A 756 -16.44 18.84 -4.54
CA THR A 756 -17.45 19.78 -5.03
C THR A 756 -18.55 19.01 -5.77
N THR A 757 -19.78 19.05 -5.26
CA THR A 757 -20.97 18.48 -5.95
C THR A 757 -21.24 19.22 -7.25
N ILE A 758 -21.98 18.62 -8.19
CA ILE A 758 -22.33 19.28 -9.46
C ILE A 758 -23.17 20.56 -9.18
N LEU A 759 -24.05 20.55 -8.19
CA LEU A 759 -24.74 21.75 -7.69
C LEU A 759 -23.78 22.82 -7.17
N GLY A 760 -22.82 22.44 -6.33
CA GLY A 760 -21.83 23.36 -5.77
C GLY A 760 -20.93 23.97 -6.86
N ALA A 761 -20.57 23.18 -7.86
CA ALA A 761 -19.81 23.62 -9.02
C ALA A 761 -20.63 24.57 -9.90
N ILE A 762 -21.90 24.25 -10.19
CA ILE A 762 -22.80 25.14 -10.96
C ILE A 762 -22.95 26.48 -10.25
N THR A 763 -23.15 26.46 -8.92
CA THR A 763 -23.27 27.66 -8.09
C THR A 763 -22.00 28.51 -8.10
N ALA A 764 -20.83 27.91 -8.28
CA ALA A 764 -19.55 28.60 -8.41
C ALA A 764 -19.20 29.05 -9.84
N ALA A 765 -19.81 28.45 -10.87
CA ALA A 765 -19.48 28.67 -12.28
C ALA A 765 -20.34 29.74 -12.98
N VAL A 766 -21.52 30.05 -12.44
CA VAL A 766 -22.42 31.09 -12.97
C VAL A 766 -22.02 32.51 -12.54
N ASP A 767 -22.50 33.50 -13.29
CA ASP A 767 -22.38 34.92 -12.93
C ASP A 767 -23.11 35.19 -11.59
N PRO A 768 -22.52 35.92 -10.62
CA PRO A 768 -23.13 36.17 -9.29
C PRO A 768 -24.49 36.87 -9.28
N SER A 769 -24.97 37.40 -10.42
CA SER A 769 -26.34 37.91 -10.58
C SER A 769 -27.37 36.83 -10.99
N THR A 770 -26.94 35.58 -11.19
CA THR A 770 -27.78 34.44 -11.55
C THR A 770 -28.37 33.78 -10.30
N GLN A 771 -29.69 33.75 -10.16
CA GLN A 771 -30.32 32.99 -9.08
C GLN A 771 -30.32 31.49 -9.40
N VAL A 772 -29.44 30.72 -8.77
CA VAL A 772 -29.50 29.24 -8.78
C VAL A 772 -30.59 28.78 -7.81
N VAL A 773 -31.56 28.01 -8.31
CA VAL A 773 -32.55 27.30 -7.49
C VAL A 773 -32.19 25.83 -7.47
N TYR A 774 -32.00 25.27 -6.27
CA TYR A 774 -31.97 23.82 -6.08
C TYR A 774 -33.35 23.32 -5.68
N ASN A 775 -33.86 22.33 -6.41
CA ASN A 775 -34.93 21.46 -5.95
C ASN A 775 -34.62 20.07 -6.50
N GLU A 776 -34.43 19.09 -5.62
CA GLU A 776 -33.99 17.75 -6.01
C GLU A 776 -35.03 17.06 -6.89
N ASN A 777 -36.30 17.09 -6.49
CA ASN A 777 -37.37 16.30 -7.10
C ASN A 777 -38.60 17.21 -7.35
N PRO A 778 -38.49 18.21 -8.25
CA PRO A 778 -39.55 19.17 -8.52
C PRO A 778 -40.75 18.53 -9.23
N ASP A 779 -41.95 19.00 -8.90
CA ASP A 779 -43.14 18.76 -9.70
C ASP A 779 -43.18 19.69 -10.95
N ALA A 780 -44.07 19.35 -11.90
CA ALA A 780 -44.17 20.06 -13.16
C ALA A 780 -44.76 21.49 -13.04
N ASP A 781 -45.43 21.83 -11.94
CA ASP A 781 -45.95 23.18 -11.71
C ASP A 781 -44.87 24.07 -11.09
N PHE A 782 -44.00 23.54 -10.23
CA PHE A 782 -42.78 24.18 -9.76
C PHE A 782 -41.85 24.53 -10.94
N ALA A 783 -41.65 23.61 -11.89
CA ALA A 783 -40.83 23.84 -13.07
C ALA A 783 -41.37 24.99 -13.94
N LYS A 784 -42.69 25.08 -14.15
CA LYS A 784 -43.33 26.10 -15.00
C LYS A 784 -43.48 27.46 -14.32
N SER A 785 -43.83 27.49 -13.04
CA SER A 785 -44.18 28.73 -12.32
C SER A 785 -42.98 29.60 -11.93
N ASN A 786 -41.75 29.06 -11.95
CA ASN A 786 -40.59 29.72 -11.36
C ASN A 786 -39.90 30.79 -12.22
N ASN A 787 -40.31 31.01 -13.49
CA ASN A 787 -39.62 31.91 -14.43
C ASN A 787 -38.13 31.57 -14.60
N LEU A 788 -37.86 30.30 -14.95
CA LEU A 788 -36.54 29.71 -15.11
C LEU A 788 -36.04 29.89 -16.55
N SER A 789 -34.72 30.03 -16.72
CA SER A 789 -34.08 30.25 -18.04
C SER A 789 -33.68 28.94 -18.72
N TYR A 790 -33.18 27.98 -17.94
CA TYR A 790 -32.92 26.59 -18.31
C TYR A 790 -32.78 25.75 -17.02
N ALA A 791 -32.75 24.42 -17.18
CA ALA A 791 -32.50 23.47 -16.11
C ALA A 791 -31.29 22.56 -16.40
N VAL A 792 -30.61 22.15 -15.33
CA VAL A 792 -29.65 21.05 -15.33
C VAL A 792 -30.16 19.96 -14.40
N VAL A 793 -30.60 18.84 -14.97
CA VAL A 793 -31.10 17.67 -14.26
C VAL A 793 -29.97 16.65 -14.17
N VAL A 794 -29.58 16.25 -12.96
CA VAL A 794 -28.48 15.31 -12.72
C VAL A 794 -29.03 14.08 -12.02
N VAL A 795 -29.10 12.96 -12.74
CA VAL A 795 -29.74 11.71 -12.32
C VAL A 795 -28.91 10.52 -12.79
N GLY A 796 -29.21 9.31 -12.34
CA GLY A 796 -28.53 8.11 -12.83
C GLY A 796 -28.63 6.93 -11.89
N GLU A 797 -27.53 6.19 -11.75
CA GLU A 797 -27.44 5.01 -10.89
C GLU A 797 -26.99 5.41 -9.48
N HIS A 798 -27.66 4.92 -8.43
CA HIS A 798 -27.18 5.09 -7.05
C HIS A 798 -25.80 4.41 -6.86
N PRO A 799 -25.02 4.77 -5.82
CA PRO A 799 -23.78 4.08 -5.50
C PRO A 799 -23.97 2.55 -5.44
N TYR A 800 -23.10 1.82 -6.15
CA TYR A 800 -23.06 0.37 -6.17
C TYR A 800 -21.62 -0.15 -6.37
N ALA A 801 -21.37 -1.37 -5.92
CA ALA A 801 -20.19 -2.17 -6.22
C ALA A 801 -20.57 -3.65 -6.40
N GLU A 802 -19.83 -4.36 -7.25
CA GLU A 802 -19.97 -5.81 -7.49
C GLU A 802 -21.43 -6.25 -7.68
N PHE A 803 -21.87 -7.28 -6.95
CA PHE A 803 -23.19 -7.94 -7.03
C PHE A 803 -24.39 -7.01 -6.82
N SER A 804 -24.24 -5.92 -6.07
CA SER A 804 -25.31 -4.92 -5.91
C SER A 804 -25.44 -4.00 -7.13
N GLY A 805 -24.45 -4.02 -8.02
CA GLY A 805 -24.53 -3.45 -9.36
C GLY A 805 -25.26 -4.35 -10.36
N ASP A 806 -25.56 -5.62 -10.06
CA ASP A 806 -26.27 -6.50 -10.99
C ASP A 806 -27.73 -6.06 -11.15
N ASN A 807 -28.05 -5.49 -12.31
CA ASN A 807 -29.35 -4.90 -12.62
C ASN A 807 -29.80 -5.38 -14.01
N SER A 808 -30.81 -6.26 -14.06
CA SER A 808 -31.40 -6.78 -15.30
C SER A 808 -32.15 -5.73 -16.13
N ASN A 809 -32.52 -4.61 -15.52
CA ASN A 809 -33.44 -3.63 -16.10
C ASN A 809 -32.72 -2.38 -16.61
N LEU A 810 -31.50 -2.10 -16.09
CA LEU A 810 -30.62 -0.98 -16.45
C LEU A 810 -31.34 0.38 -16.58
N THR A 811 -32.37 0.61 -15.75
CA THR A 811 -33.11 1.87 -15.66
C THR A 811 -32.45 2.82 -14.67
N ILE A 812 -32.55 4.12 -14.94
CA ILE A 812 -32.37 5.17 -13.93
C ILE A 812 -33.39 4.92 -12.79
N GLY A 813 -32.98 5.12 -11.53
CA GLY A 813 -33.86 4.92 -10.38
C GLY A 813 -34.86 6.06 -10.18
N GLU A 814 -36.10 5.76 -9.77
CA GLU A 814 -37.02 6.80 -9.30
C GLU A 814 -36.48 7.46 -8.02
N PRO A 815 -36.65 8.78 -7.83
CA PRO A 815 -37.49 9.72 -8.60
C PRO A 815 -36.80 10.35 -9.83
N GLY A 816 -35.64 9.85 -10.28
CA GLY A 816 -34.88 10.47 -11.36
C GLY A 816 -35.62 10.50 -12.71
N THR A 817 -36.38 9.45 -13.01
CA THR A 817 -37.15 9.35 -14.26
C THR A 817 -38.43 10.17 -14.25
N ASP A 818 -39.12 10.35 -13.12
CA ASP A 818 -40.16 11.38 -13.00
C ASP A 818 -39.60 12.81 -12.96
N THR A 819 -38.39 13.02 -12.42
CA THR A 819 -37.72 14.33 -12.43
C THR A 819 -37.40 14.80 -13.86
N ILE A 820 -36.97 13.90 -14.75
CA ILE A 820 -36.81 14.22 -16.18
C ILE A 820 -38.16 14.65 -16.78
N LYS A 821 -39.25 13.88 -16.58
CA LYS A 821 -40.60 14.18 -17.13
C LYS A 821 -41.17 15.52 -16.61
N ASN A 822 -40.90 15.88 -15.37
CA ASN A 822 -41.46 17.08 -14.73
C ASN A 822 -40.74 18.37 -15.17
N VAL A 823 -39.44 18.29 -15.44
CA VAL A 823 -38.60 19.46 -15.77
C VAL A 823 -38.40 19.60 -17.28
N CYS A 824 -37.96 18.55 -17.94
CA CYS A 824 -37.63 18.58 -19.36
C CYS A 824 -38.92 18.60 -20.22
N GLY A 825 -38.87 19.28 -21.36
CA GLY A 825 -40.07 19.57 -22.17
C GLY A 825 -40.98 20.71 -21.65
N SER A 826 -40.72 21.27 -20.46
CA SER A 826 -41.37 22.52 -19.98
C SER A 826 -40.46 23.75 -20.05
N LEU A 827 -39.16 23.55 -20.14
CA LEU A 827 -38.10 24.55 -20.34
C LEU A 827 -36.85 23.86 -20.91
N LYS A 828 -35.91 24.63 -21.48
CA LYS A 828 -34.66 24.07 -22.04
C LYS A 828 -33.90 23.28 -20.96
N CYS A 829 -33.66 21.99 -21.22
CA CYS A 829 -33.26 21.01 -20.21
C CYS A 829 -31.99 20.25 -20.63
N VAL A 830 -30.94 20.35 -19.82
CA VAL A 830 -29.79 19.45 -19.89
C VAL A 830 -30.00 18.29 -18.92
N VAL A 831 -29.87 17.06 -19.41
CA VAL A 831 -29.77 15.86 -18.54
C VAL A 831 -28.33 15.38 -18.49
N VAL A 832 -27.76 15.33 -17.29
CA VAL A 832 -26.45 14.74 -16.99
C VAL A 832 -26.68 13.38 -16.32
N VAL A 833 -26.34 12.30 -17.02
CA VAL A 833 -26.55 10.92 -16.55
C VAL A 833 -25.30 10.42 -15.84
N VAL A 834 -25.35 10.35 -14.51
CA VAL A 834 -24.28 9.82 -13.66
C VAL A 834 -24.42 8.30 -13.53
N SER A 835 -23.66 7.55 -14.32
CA SER A 835 -23.77 6.09 -14.38
C SER A 835 -22.42 5.42 -14.60
N GLY A 836 -22.30 4.13 -14.28
CA GLY A 836 -21.10 3.33 -14.60
C GLY A 836 -21.18 2.65 -15.98
N ARG A 837 -22.35 2.73 -16.63
CA ARG A 837 -22.70 2.03 -17.87
C ARG A 837 -23.89 2.71 -18.56
N PRO A 838 -24.15 2.44 -19.84
CA PRO A 838 -25.39 2.85 -20.51
C PRO A 838 -26.65 2.39 -19.78
N VAL A 839 -27.66 3.24 -19.72
CA VAL A 839 -28.96 3.02 -19.06
C VAL A 839 -30.12 3.39 -20.00
N VAL A 840 -31.32 2.84 -19.75
CA VAL A 840 -32.53 3.12 -20.54
C VAL A 840 -32.85 4.62 -20.49
N ILE A 841 -32.63 5.33 -21.60
CA ILE A 841 -32.88 6.78 -21.74
C ILE A 841 -33.78 7.14 -22.95
N GLU A 842 -33.90 6.25 -23.95
CA GLU A 842 -34.71 6.47 -25.17
C GLU A 842 -36.14 6.98 -24.89
N PRO A 843 -36.92 6.45 -23.91
CA PRO A 843 -38.29 6.91 -23.66
C PRO A 843 -38.41 8.38 -23.22
N TYR A 844 -37.29 9.00 -22.84
CA TYR A 844 -37.21 10.37 -22.34
C TYR A 844 -36.57 11.32 -23.35
N LEU A 845 -35.86 10.80 -24.37
CA LEU A 845 -34.94 11.56 -25.21
C LEU A 845 -35.63 12.72 -25.95
N SER A 846 -36.88 12.53 -26.38
CA SER A 846 -37.70 13.55 -27.06
C SER A 846 -38.16 14.71 -26.18
N GLN A 847 -37.83 14.71 -24.88
CA GLN A 847 -38.07 15.82 -23.95
C GLN A 847 -36.77 16.55 -23.56
N ILE A 848 -35.60 15.99 -23.90
CA ILE A 848 -34.29 16.42 -23.41
C ILE A 848 -33.59 17.26 -24.50
N ASP A 849 -33.40 18.56 -24.27
CA ASP A 849 -32.71 19.43 -25.22
C ASP A 849 -31.22 19.06 -25.39
N ALA A 850 -30.55 18.59 -24.34
CA ALA A 850 -29.20 18.04 -24.46
C ALA A 850 -28.89 16.95 -23.42
N LEU A 851 -28.20 15.89 -23.86
CA LEU A 851 -27.90 14.71 -23.05
C LEU A 851 -26.38 14.53 -22.89
N VAL A 852 -25.91 14.46 -21.64
CA VAL A 852 -24.49 14.26 -21.30
C VAL A 852 -24.33 12.97 -20.49
N ALA A 853 -23.45 12.08 -20.95
CA ALA A 853 -23.02 10.92 -20.16
C ALA A 853 -21.87 11.31 -19.23
N ALA A 854 -22.04 11.02 -17.93
CA ALA A 854 -21.05 11.25 -16.89
C ALA A 854 -20.65 9.93 -16.22
N TRP A 855 -19.50 9.41 -16.63
CA TRP A 855 -18.93 8.16 -16.13
C TRP A 855 -18.37 8.32 -14.71
N LEU A 856 -19.27 8.38 -13.73
CA LEU A 856 -19.01 8.50 -12.28
C LEU A 856 -17.95 9.58 -11.94
N PRO A 857 -18.26 10.89 -12.12
CA PRO A 857 -17.27 11.99 -12.07
C PRO A 857 -16.68 12.31 -10.67
N GLY A 858 -16.88 11.45 -9.68
CA GLY A 858 -16.24 11.53 -8.36
C GLY A 858 -16.45 12.86 -7.62
N SER A 859 -15.37 13.36 -7.01
CA SER A 859 -15.37 14.58 -6.18
C SER A 859 -15.31 15.90 -6.98
N GLU A 860 -15.06 15.86 -8.29
CA GLU A 860 -14.68 17.04 -9.08
C GLU A 860 -15.79 17.53 -10.02
N GLY A 861 -16.95 17.88 -9.45
CA GLY A 861 -18.06 18.50 -10.17
C GLY A 861 -17.67 19.77 -10.98
N HIS A 862 -16.55 20.41 -10.65
CA HIS A 862 -15.98 21.50 -11.45
C HIS A 862 -15.64 21.07 -12.89
N GLY A 863 -15.13 19.85 -13.10
CA GLY A 863 -14.84 19.33 -14.44
C GLY A 863 -16.10 19.10 -15.27
N VAL A 864 -17.25 18.89 -14.61
CA VAL A 864 -18.57 18.87 -15.26
C VAL A 864 -18.97 20.27 -15.70
N THR A 865 -18.84 21.27 -14.82
CA THR A 865 -19.17 22.66 -15.20
C THR A 865 -18.26 23.25 -16.26
N ASP A 866 -16.99 22.85 -16.30
CA ASP A 866 -16.02 23.30 -17.30
C ASP A 866 -16.55 23.09 -18.74
N VAL A 867 -17.14 21.93 -19.03
CA VAL A 867 -17.72 21.63 -20.35
C VAL A 867 -19.16 22.14 -20.50
N LEU A 868 -19.98 22.10 -19.44
CA LEU A 868 -21.37 22.59 -19.50
C LEU A 868 -21.44 24.09 -19.84
N PHE A 869 -20.53 24.91 -19.31
CA PHE A 869 -20.47 26.35 -19.56
C PHE A 869 -19.42 26.76 -20.60
N GLY A 870 -18.75 25.80 -21.22
CA GLY A 870 -17.80 26.04 -22.31
C GLY A 870 -16.46 26.64 -21.91
N ASP A 871 -16.02 26.57 -20.65
CA ASP A 871 -14.62 26.85 -20.32
C ASP A 871 -13.69 25.83 -21.00
N TYR A 872 -14.20 24.60 -21.21
CA TYR A 872 -13.64 23.55 -22.06
C TYR A 872 -14.68 23.05 -23.06
N GLY A 873 -14.23 22.34 -24.10
CA GLY A 873 -15.10 21.69 -25.08
C GLY A 873 -15.34 20.22 -24.76
N PHE A 874 -16.52 19.69 -25.09
CA PHE A 874 -16.79 18.26 -25.04
C PHE A 874 -15.87 17.52 -26.03
N THR A 875 -15.12 16.55 -25.51
CA THR A 875 -14.08 15.80 -26.25
C THR A 875 -14.09 14.30 -25.96
N GLY A 876 -14.75 13.85 -24.88
CA GLY A 876 -14.93 12.43 -24.57
C GLY A 876 -15.82 11.72 -25.59
N LYS A 877 -15.64 10.41 -25.74
CA LYS A 877 -16.37 9.57 -26.71
C LYS A 877 -16.91 8.30 -26.05
N LEU A 878 -18.03 7.77 -26.55
CA LEU A 878 -18.65 6.56 -25.98
C LEU A 878 -17.70 5.35 -26.02
N SER A 879 -17.17 4.97 -24.86
CA SER A 879 -16.41 3.72 -24.64
C SER A 879 -17.28 2.46 -24.66
N ARG A 880 -18.61 2.61 -24.65
CA ARG A 880 -19.58 1.52 -24.76
C ARG A 880 -20.79 1.96 -25.59
N THR A 881 -21.29 1.07 -26.45
CA THR A 881 -22.54 1.25 -27.18
C THR A 881 -23.71 1.51 -26.24
N TRP A 882 -24.50 2.56 -26.51
CA TRP A 882 -25.74 2.84 -25.81
C TRP A 882 -26.92 2.14 -26.51
N PHE A 883 -27.75 1.43 -25.75
CA PHE A 883 -28.89 0.67 -26.25
C PHE A 883 -30.20 1.46 -26.12
N LYS A 884 -31.20 1.06 -26.91
CA LYS A 884 -32.55 1.63 -26.93
C LYS A 884 -33.38 1.06 -25.78
N THR A 885 -33.50 -0.27 -25.75
CA THR A 885 -34.14 -1.05 -24.68
C THR A 885 -33.22 -2.19 -24.22
N VAL A 886 -33.43 -2.70 -23.00
CA VAL A 886 -32.64 -3.85 -22.50
C VAL A 886 -32.87 -5.14 -23.27
N ASP A 887 -34.00 -5.28 -23.96
CA ASP A 887 -34.31 -6.45 -24.81
C ASP A 887 -33.37 -6.56 -26.04
N GLN A 888 -32.61 -5.51 -26.35
CA GLN A 888 -31.56 -5.56 -27.37
C GLN A 888 -30.25 -6.23 -26.90
N LEU A 889 -30.12 -6.54 -25.60
CA LEU A 889 -28.86 -7.01 -25.03
C LEU A 889 -28.70 -8.55 -25.13
N PRO A 890 -27.49 -9.07 -25.37
CA PRO A 890 -26.23 -8.34 -25.53
C PRO A 890 -26.08 -7.66 -26.91
N MET A 891 -25.54 -6.44 -26.92
CA MET A 891 -25.19 -5.70 -28.13
C MET A 891 -23.77 -5.14 -28.05
N ASN A 892 -22.95 -5.47 -29.06
CA ASN A 892 -21.53 -5.16 -29.18
C ASN A 892 -21.21 -4.75 -30.63
N VAL A 893 -20.12 -4.00 -30.81
CA VAL A 893 -19.64 -3.59 -32.14
C VAL A 893 -19.29 -4.82 -32.96
N GLY A 894 -19.95 -5.00 -34.10
CA GLY A 894 -19.76 -6.14 -35.01
C GLY A 894 -20.85 -7.22 -34.94
N ASP A 895 -21.78 -7.16 -33.99
CA ASP A 895 -22.92 -8.07 -33.93
C ASP A 895 -23.85 -7.88 -35.14
N SER A 896 -24.41 -8.98 -35.69
CA SER A 896 -25.22 -8.94 -36.92
C SER A 896 -26.55 -8.18 -36.80
N HIS A 897 -26.92 -7.76 -35.59
CA HIS A 897 -28.14 -7.02 -35.26
C HIS A 897 -27.81 -5.70 -34.53
N TYR A 898 -26.63 -5.13 -34.76
CA TYR A 898 -26.16 -3.90 -34.12
C TYR A 898 -26.99 -2.67 -34.53
N ASP A 899 -28.03 -2.38 -33.75
CA ASP A 899 -28.96 -1.26 -33.91
C ASP A 899 -29.01 -0.38 -32.64
N PRO A 900 -27.95 0.40 -32.37
CA PRO A 900 -27.79 1.16 -31.12
C PRO A 900 -28.67 2.41 -31.07
N LEU A 901 -28.84 2.95 -29.86
CA LEU A 901 -29.32 4.33 -29.67
C LEU A 901 -28.18 5.31 -29.98
N PHE A 902 -27.00 5.07 -29.38
CA PHE A 902 -25.76 5.79 -29.67
C PHE A 902 -24.63 4.77 -29.88
N ALA A 903 -23.95 4.82 -31.01
CA ALA A 903 -22.89 3.88 -31.34
C ALA A 903 -21.66 4.02 -30.43
N PHE A 904 -20.88 2.95 -30.28
CA PHE A 904 -19.51 3.05 -29.77
C PHE A 904 -18.72 4.10 -30.56
N GLY A 905 -17.99 4.97 -29.85
CA GLY A 905 -17.27 6.10 -30.41
C GLY A 905 -18.13 7.34 -30.73
N HIS A 906 -19.46 7.29 -30.55
CA HIS A 906 -20.34 8.46 -30.71
C HIS A 906 -19.98 9.56 -29.71
N ALA A 907 -19.99 10.81 -30.20
CA ALA A 907 -19.88 12.04 -29.43
C ALA A 907 -20.26 13.23 -30.33
N LEU A 908 -20.82 14.27 -29.72
CA LEU A 908 -20.88 15.61 -30.29
C LEU A 908 -19.74 16.44 -29.68
N GLU A 909 -18.81 16.90 -30.52
CA GLU A 909 -17.70 17.74 -30.06
C GLU A 909 -18.13 19.21 -29.98
N THR A 910 -17.80 19.91 -28.88
CA THR A 910 -17.97 21.36 -28.76
C THR A 910 -16.64 22.07 -28.66
N LYS A 911 -16.61 23.37 -28.98
CA LYS A 911 -15.42 24.22 -28.83
C LYS A 911 -15.53 25.04 -27.53
N PRO A 912 -14.42 25.28 -26.82
CA PRO A 912 -14.41 26.23 -25.71
C PRO A 912 -14.88 27.62 -26.16
N ASN A 913 -15.55 28.33 -25.25
CA ASN A 913 -15.78 29.76 -25.32
C ASN A 913 -14.44 30.49 -25.27
N THR A 914 -13.84 30.76 -26.43
CA THR A 914 -12.69 31.66 -26.56
C THR A 914 -13.15 33.10 -26.29
N GLY A 915 -13.27 33.45 -25.02
CA GLY A 915 -13.79 34.74 -24.56
C GLY A 915 -13.00 35.93 -25.10
N LYS A 916 -13.74 36.98 -25.44
CA LYS A 916 -13.28 38.37 -25.57
C LYS A 916 -13.93 39.20 -24.46
#